data_AF-A0A2V9PT13-F1
#
_entry.id   AF-A0A2V9PT13-F1
#
_cell.length_a   1.000
_cell.length_b   1.000
_cell.length_c   1.000
_cell.angle_alpha   90.00
_cell.angle_beta   90.00
_cell.angle_gamma   90.00
#
_symmetry.space_group_name_H-M   'P 1'
#
loop_
_entity.id
_entity.type
_entity.pdbx_description
1 polymer ?
#
loop_
_entity_poly.entity_id
_entity_poly.type
_entity_poly.pdbx_seq_one_letter_code
_entity_poly.pdbx_strand_id
1 'polypeptide(L)'
;VRDNPNVPSDLEQMPHLLNFLESQGTLLTNHHTPLISHTATDILTSLTGVYGDRHGVPVSNSFRYFNPDGTSNVGVSFAYWTAPLFDPTTSTPTDTTFNMLTADGHNAPAPWVAFTRAGCNVGGVATANAILENIAVDIPTVFGAGSPEATEVSTNPGQAFADFVGIGIHCAAGDALCSAANNGKQDSLPDEPGGYAGFNGLFGHKYVAPQISPSGPLTDLNGDVIQDPSGHIGFPGFDGMAAKVSLSYVVAMQEHGVPVTYAYISDAHDKHPSGPAFGPGQAGYVAALQAYDDAFNEFFTRLADDGINANNTLFIFTADEGDHFVGGAPSPANCDGVTVPCTYSQIGELNANLAGLLATEQGITTPFKVHSDDAPTIYITGNPARTDPEARSFARALDGLTAANPITGNTDKISQFLADPVEMKILHMITADPARTPNLVMFADPDYFLFAGAPNCNSPCVTEQPGFAWNHGDVQADITTTWLGLVGPGIRDDGIDSQTWSDHTDIRPTIMLLTGLKDDYSHDGRVLSEAMTGAALPATIRGNANIFRRLAASYKQINAAVGQFGLGTLAISNSALISNDPGDATYDQLESKLANLNSQRDSIASQMIQILEDAEFNGKAIDPATASSLIQQANQLLQRLQ
;
A
#
# COMPACT_ATOMS: atom_id res chain seq x y z
N VAL A 1 15.95 -0.74 -5.16
CA VAL A 1 17.10 -0.72 -6.12
C VAL A 1 17.59 0.72 -6.23
N ARG A 2 18.65 1.09 -6.99
CA ARG A 2 19.01 2.49 -7.26
C ARG A 2 18.83 2.79 -8.74
N ASP A 3 18.11 3.85 -9.11
CA ASP A 3 17.89 4.26 -10.51
C ASP A 3 19.16 4.80 -11.16
N ASN A 4 19.89 5.63 -10.42
CA ASN A 4 21.23 6.06 -10.79
C ASN A 4 22.25 5.38 -9.85
N PRO A 5 23.09 4.46 -10.33
CA PRO A 5 24.02 3.72 -9.48
C PRO A 5 25.08 4.62 -8.81
N ASN A 6 25.31 5.84 -9.31
CA ASN A 6 26.25 6.80 -8.73
C ASN A 6 25.63 7.65 -7.61
N VAL A 7 24.31 7.72 -7.51
CA VAL A 7 23.59 8.49 -6.48
C VAL A 7 23.30 7.55 -5.30
N PRO A 8 23.54 7.96 -4.04
CA PRO A 8 23.14 7.16 -2.88
C PRO A 8 21.62 7.00 -2.80
N SER A 9 21.13 5.93 -2.16
CA SER A 9 19.69 5.77 -1.91
C SER A 9 19.17 6.83 -0.94
N ASP A 10 17.84 6.95 -0.86
CA ASP A 10 17.17 7.87 0.06
C ASP A 10 17.59 7.64 1.51
N LEU A 11 17.64 6.38 1.96
CA LEU A 11 18.15 6.03 3.29
C LEU A 11 19.61 6.44 3.50
N GLU A 12 20.49 6.28 2.51
CA GLU A 12 21.89 6.70 2.64
C GLU A 12 22.05 8.24 2.69
N GLN A 13 21.08 8.97 2.15
CA GLN A 13 20.98 10.43 2.25
C GLN A 13 20.23 10.91 3.51
N MET A 14 19.64 9.98 4.28
CA MET A 14 19.03 10.22 5.60
C MET A 14 19.80 9.49 6.72
N PRO A 15 21.08 9.83 6.96
CA PRO A 15 21.94 9.11 7.88
C PRO A 15 21.42 9.01 9.32
N HIS A 16 20.62 9.94 9.84
CA HIS A 16 20.07 9.82 11.19
C HIS A 16 19.09 8.66 11.30
N LEU A 17 18.22 8.47 10.29
CA LEU A 17 17.34 7.31 10.21
C LEU A 17 18.14 6.04 9.95
N LEU A 18 19.00 6.02 8.94
CA LEU A 18 19.76 4.82 8.57
C LEU A 18 20.63 4.32 9.73
N ASN A 19 21.37 5.22 10.39
CA ASN A 19 22.19 4.85 11.54
C ASN A 19 21.33 4.34 12.71
N PHE A 20 20.15 4.92 12.94
CA PHE A 20 19.23 4.43 13.98
C PHE A 20 18.77 3.00 13.69
N LEU A 21 18.44 2.68 12.44
CA LEU A 21 18.03 1.34 12.00
C LEU A 21 19.18 0.33 12.09
N GLU A 22 20.38 0.70 11.63
CA GLU A 22 21.52 -0.23 11.54
C GLU A 22 22.22 -0.47 12.89
N SER A 23 22.21 0.50 13.80
CA SER A 23 22.95 0.42 15.07
C SER A 23 22.12 -0.02 16.27
N GLN A 24 20.80 -0.15 16.11
CA GLN A 24 19.89 -0.50 17.19
C GLN A 24 18.84 -1.54 16.79
N GLY A 25 18.96 -2.14 15.60
CA GLY A 25 17.90 -2.94 15.03
C GLY A 25 18.31 -3.82 13.85
N THR A 26 17.29 -4.18 13.07
CA THR A 26 17.42 -5.00 11.86
C THR A 26 16.78 -4.26 10.70
N LEU A 27 17.55 -4.04 9.63
CA LEU A 27 17.08 -3.50 8.35
C LEU A 27 16.98 -4.61 7.31
N LEU A 28 15.76 -5.03 7.00
CA LEU A 28 15.46 -6.01 5.96
C LEU A 28 15.43 -5.32 4.60
N THR A 29 16.30 -5.71 3.67
CA THR A 29 16.37 -5.11 2.31
C THR A 29 15.81 -6.02 1.22
N ASN A 30 15.19 -7.14 1.62
CA ASN A 30 14.51 -8.10 0.76
C ASN A 30 13.03 -8.17 1.19
N HIS A 31 12.45 -6.99 1.33
CA HIS A 31 11.06 -6.76 1.72
C HIS A 31 10.26 -6.41 0.47
N HIS A 32 9.00 -6.83 0.38
CA HIS A 32 8.21 -6.68 -0.83
C HIS A 32 6.80 -6.16 -0.56
N THR A 33 6.19 -5.63 -1.60
CA THR A 33 4.82 -5.12 -1.63
C THR A 33 3.79 -6.19 -2.03
N PRO A 34 2.50 -6.00 -1.72
CA PRO A 34 1.39 -6.57 -2.50
C PRO A 34 1.37 -6.07 -3.95
N LEU A 35 0.45 -6.62 -4.75
CA LEU A 35 0.14 -6.13 -6.11
C LEU A 35 -1.34 -5.73 -6.20
N ILE A 36 -1.70 -4.67 -6.92
CA ILE A 36 -0.81 -3.67 -7.54
C ILE A 36 -0.24 -2.80 -6.40
N SER A 37 1.05 -2.47 -6.45
CA SER A 37 1.70 -1.68 -5.40
C SER A 37 1.19 -0.25 -5.49
N HIS A 38 0.47 0.23 -4.48
CA HIS A 38 0.03 1.61 -4.34
C HIS A 38 -0.19 1.93 -2.88
N THR A 39 0.13 3.17 -2.47
CA THR A 39 -0.09 3.72 -1.13
C THR A 39 -1.28 3.13 -0.34
N ALA A 40 -2.50 3.12 -0.88
CA ALA A 40 -3.66 2.58 -0.20
C ALA A 40 -3.55 1.07 0.07
N THR A 41 -3.28 0.26 -0.95
CA THR A 41 -3.20 -1.20 -0.84
C THR A 41 -2.06 -1.60 0.09
N ASP A 42 -0.91 -0.95 -0.04
CA ASP A 42 0.33 -1.24 0.68
C ASP A 42 0.25 -0.87 2.16
N ILE A 43 -0.21 0.34 2.49
CA ILE A 43 -0.44 0.75 3.88
C ILE A 43 -1.48 -0.17 4.53
N LEU A 44 -2.60 -0.46 3.85
CA LEU A 44 -3.64 -1.33 4.40
C LEU A 44 -3.13 -2.76 4.63
N THR A 45 -2.32 -3.29 3.71
CA THR A 45 -1.69 -4.61 3.84
C THR A 45 -0.73 -4.64 5.04
N SER A 46 0.06 -3.58 5.24
CA SER A 46 0.95 -3.42 6.38
C SER A 46 0.20 -3.32 7.72
N LEU A 47 -0.92 -2.59 7.74
CA LEU A 47 -1.74 -2.37 8.95
C LEU A 47 -2.53 -3.61 9.36
N THR A 48 -3.08 -4.33 8.39
CA THR A 48 -3.98 -5.47 8.63
C THR A 48 -3.26 -6.81 8.59
N GLY A 49 -2.11 -6.91 7.94
CA GLY A 49 -1.42 -8.18 7.75
C GLY A 49 -2.14 -9.15 6.80
N VAL A 50 -3.08 -8.67 6.01
CA VAL A 50 -3.78 -9.46 4.97
C VAL A 50 -3.71 -8.74 3.63
N TYR A 51 -3.89 -9.46 2.52
CA TYR A 51 -3.90 -8.86 1.18
C TYR A 51 -5.25 -8.21 0.82
N GLY A 52 -5.25 -7.51 -0.32
CA GLY A 52 -6.36 -6.70 -0.79
C GLY A 52 -7.70 -7.42 -1.01
N ASP A 53 -7.67 -8.70 -1.38
CA ASP A 53 -8.85 -9.57 -1.45
C ASP A 53 -9.55 -9.77 -0.09
N ARG A 54 -8.80 -9.64 1.02
CA ARG A 54 -9.30 -9.85 2.38
C ARG A 54 -9.65 -8.57 3.13
N HIS A 55 -9.08 -7.41 2.76
CA HIS A 55 -9.46 -6.12 3.33
C HIS A 55 -10.32 -5.23 2.42
N GLY A 56 -10.51 -5.59 1.15
CA GLY A 56 -11.50 -4.97 0.25
C GLY A 56 -10.96 -3.90 -0.70
N VAL A 57 -9.66 -3.64 -0.65
CA VAL A 57 -8.93 -2.72 -1.55
C VAL A 57 -7.89 -3.56 -2.31
N PRO A 58 -8.27 -4.12 -3.48
CA PRO A 58 -7.53 -5.24 -4.08
C PRO A 58 -6.45 -4.83 -5.10
N VAL A 59 -6.43 -3.58 -5.54
CA VAL A 59 -5.65 -3.18 -6.70
C VAL A 59 -4.85 -1.92 -6.42
N SER A 60 -5.45 -0.74 -6.27
CA SER A 60 -4.69 0.51 -6.19
C SER A 60 -5.36 1.55 -5.27
N ASN A 61 -4.81 2.75 -5.24
CA ASN A 61 -5.38 4.00 -4.70
C ASN A 61 -6.80 4.30 -5.20
N SER A 62 -7.17 3.77 -6.36
CA SER A 62 -8.55 3.70 -6.82
C SER A 62 -8.79 2.48 -7.69
N PHE A 63 -10.05 2.20 -7.99
CA PHE A 63 -10.48 1.11 -8.85
C PHE A 63 -11.73 1.53 -9.61
N ARG A 64 -12.31 0.62 -10.39
CA ARG A 64 -13.66 0.81 -10.93
C ARG A 64 -14.59 -0.31 -10.47
N TYR A 65 -15.88 -0.04 -10.57
CA TYR A 65 -16.89 -1.07 -10.35
C TYR A 65 -17.94 -1.02 -11.47
N PHE A 66 -18.46 -2.18 -11.85
CA PHE A 66 -19.48 -2.31 -12.87
C PHE A 66 -20.87 -1.90 -12.37
N ASN A 67 -21.55 -1.08 -13.17
CA ASN A 67 -22.95 -0.77 -13.03
C ASN A 67 -23.81 -1.89 -13.67
N PRO A 68 -25.09 -2.05 -13.27
CA PRO A 68 -25.98 -3.05 -13.86
C PRO A 68 -26.22 -2.90 -15.37
N ASP A 69 -25.94 -1.74 -15.96
CA ASP A 69 -26.05 -1.49 -17.40
C ASP A 69 -24.79 -1.87 -18.19
N GLY A 70 -23.76 -2.39 -17.52
CA GLY A 70 -22.49 -2.80 -18.09
C GLY A 70 -21.45 -1.68 -18.23
N THR A 71 -21.79 -0.44 -17.89
CA THR A 71 -20.78 0.64 -17.74
C THR A 71 -20.01 0.46 -16.42
N SER A 72 -18.99 1.27 -16.18
CA SER A 72 -18.28 1.28 -14.89
C SER A 72 -18.05 2.68 -14.35
N ASN A 73 -18.08 2.80 -13.03
CA ASN A 73 -17.83 4.01 -12.27
C ASN A 73 -16.51 3.94 -11.50
N VAL A 74 -16.05 5.06 -10.94
CA VAL A 74 -14.83 5.11 -10.13
C VAL A 74 -15.14 4.72 -8.69
N GLY A 75 -14.31 3.89 -8.07
CA GLY A 75 -14.24 3.73 -6.62
C GLY A 75 -12.88 4.24 -6.14
N VAL A 76 -12.84 4.99 -5.04
CA VAL A 76 -11.61 5.50 -4.45
C VAL A 76 -11.34 4.76 -3.15
N SER A 77 -10.11 4.28 -2.99
CA SER A 77 -9.73 3.44 -1.84
C SER A 77 -9.62 4.26 -0.54
N PHE A 78 -9.40 5.58 -0.65
CA PHE A 78 -9.29 6.51 0.47
C PHE A 78 -10.67 6.96 1.01
N ALA A 79 -11.21 6.21 1.95
CA ALA A 79 -12.40 6.52 2.73
C ALA A 79 -12.27 5.98 4.16
N TYR A 80 -12.97 6.55 5.14
CA TYR A 80 -12.89 6.06 6.51
C TYR A 80 -13.23 4.57 6.61
N TRP A 81 -12.64 3.85 7.56
CA TRP A 81 -12.71 2.39 7.69
C TRP A 81 -14.12 1.80 7.55
N THR A 82 -15.13 2.50 8.07
CA THR A 82 -16.53 2.07 8.06
C THR A 82 -17.41 2.86 7.10
N ALA A 83 -16.81 3.71 6.27
CA ALA A 83 -17.49 4.40 5.20
C ALA A 83 -17.99 3.40 4.14
N PRO A 84 -19.12 3.70 3.48
CA PRO A 84 -19.48 3.02 2.25
C PRO A 84 -18.41 3.27 1.17
N LEU A 85 -18.48 2.54 0.06
CA LEU A 85 -17.69 2.85 -1.12
C LEU A 85 -17.73 4.36 -1.44
N PHE A 86 -16.55 4.95 -1.66
CA PHE A 86 -16.44 6.33 -2.10
C PHE A 86 -16.34 6.42 -3.63
N ASP A 87 -17.36 6.99 -4.27
CA ASP A 87 -17.33 7.38 -5.69
C ASP A 87 -17.44 8.91 -5.79
N PRO A 88 -16.37 9.63 -6.19
CA PRO A 88 -16.41 11.08 -6.32
C PRO A 88 -17.24 11.56 -7.52
N THR A 89 -17.66 10.66 -8.42
CA THR A 89 -18.38 10.97 -9.65
C THR A 89 -19.90 10.86 -9.51
N THR A 90 -20.40 10.23 -8.44
CA THR A 90 -21.84 10.13 -8.16
C THR A 90 -22.15 10.10 -6.66
N SER A 91 -23.24 10.75 -6.26
CA SER A 91 -23.76 10.71 -4.89
C SER A 91 -24.59 9.45 -4.59
N THR A 92 -24.85 8.61 -5.60
CA THR A 92 -25.61 7.36 -5.46
C THR A 92 -24.90 6.23 -6.21
N PRO A 93 -23.79 5.69 -5.65
CA PRO A 93 -23.11 4.53 -6.21
C PRO A 93 -24.04 3.32 -6.28
N THR A 94 -23.83 2.43 -7.26
CA THR A 94 -24.60 1.17 -7.34
C THR A 94 -24.04 0.08 -6.45
N ASP A 95 -22.74 0.13 -6.16
CA ASP A 95 -22.13 -0.62 -5.07
C ASP A 95 -22.40 0.14 -3.77
N THR A 96 -23.18 -0.49 -2.87
CA THR A 96 -23.57 0.07 -1.57
C THR A 96 -22.87 -0.63 -0.40
N THR A 97 -21.82 -1.40 -0.69
CA THR A 97 -21.04 -2.11 0.33
C THR A 97 -20.01 -1.19 0.99
N PHE A 98 -19.31 -1.69 2.00
CA PHE A 98 -18.22 -0.95 2.65
C PHE A 98 -17.05 -0.75 1.69
N ASN A 99 -16.30 0.33 1.88
CA ASN A 99 -15.03 0.48 1.18
C ASN A 99 -14.07 -0.64 1.61
N MET A 100 -13.92 -0.81 2.93
CA MET A 100 -13.21 -1.94 3.55
C MET A 100 -14.13 -3.17 3.63
N LEU A 101 -14.12 -3.98 2.58
CA LEU A 101 -14.99 -5.14 2.37
C LEU A 101 -14.22 -6.45 2.49
N THR A 102 -14.53 -7.24 3.50
CA THR A 102 -13.92 -8.57 3.69
C THR A 102 -14.39 -9.58 2.63
N ALA A 103 -13.64 -10.68 2.51
CA ALA A 103 -13.98 -11.80 1.63
C ALA A 103 -15.36 -12.44 1.93
N ASP A 104 -15.89 -12.29 3.14
CA ASP A 104 -17.23 -12.75 3.55
C ASP A 104 -18.32 -11.67 3.48
N GLY A 105 -17.98 -10.46 2.99
CA GLY A 105 -18.94 -9.39 2.71
C GLY A 105 -19.31 -8.50 3.89
N HIS A 106 -18.43 -8.44 4.90
CA HIS A 106 -18.58 -7.62 6.10
C HIS A 106 -17.61 -6.43 6.10
N ASN A 107 -17.77 -5.50 7.03
CA ASN A 107 -16.74 -4.49 7.28
C ASN A 107 -15.48 -5.16 7.84
N ALA A 108 -14.30 -4.78 7.34
CA ALA A 108 -13.03 -5.35 7.79
C ALA A 108 -12.75 -5.09 9.27
N PRO A 109 -12.20 -6.06 10.03
CA PRO A 109 -11.73 -5.81 11.39
C PRO A 109 -10.67 -4.71 11.42
N ALA A 110 -10.74 -3.81 12.38
CA ALA A 110 -9.90 -2.62 12.37
C ALA A 110 -8.54 -2.83 13.09
N PRO A 111 -7.43 -2.29 12.55
CA PRO A 111 -6.08 -2.57 13.06
C PRO A 111 -5.80 -1.94 14.43
N TRP A 112 -6.61 -1.00 14.91
CA TRP A 112 -6.42 -0.39 16.23
C TRP A 112 -7.04 -1.20 17.38
N VAL A 113 -7.92 -2.17 17.08
CA VAL A 113 -8.79 -2.84 18.06
C VAL A 113 -8.00 -3.62 19.12
N ALA A 114 -6.96 -4.36 18.70
CA ALA A 114 -6.13 -5.12 19.63
C ALA A 114 -5.48 -4.21 20.69
N PHE A 115 -5.07 -3.00 20.29
CA PHE A 115 -4.44 -2.02 21.18
C PHE A 115 -5.45 -1.31 22.08
N THR A 116 -6.58 -0.83 21.54
CA THR A 116 -7.58 -0.10 22.33
C THR A 116 -8.24 -1.00 23.35
N ARG A 117 -8.50 -2.27 23.02
CA ARG A 117 -8.96 -3.28 24.00
C ARG A 117 -7.92 -3.59 25.07
N ALA A 118 -6.64 -3.48 24.75
CA ALA A 118 -5.55 -3.60 25.72
C ALA A 118 -5.36 -2.32 26.57
N GLY A 119 -6.15 -1.27 26.33
CA GLY A 119 -6.11 -0.02 27.10
C GLY A 119 -5.20 1.06 26.53
N CYS A 120 -4.74 0.92 25.28
CA CYS A 120 -3.87 1.89 24.61
C CYS A 120 -4.64 2.73 23.59
N ASN A 121 -4.44 4.05 23.62
CA ASN A 121 -4.92 4.92 22.54
C ASN A 121 -4.03 4.75 21.29
N VAL A 122 -4.63 4.83 20.10
CA VAL A 122 -3.96 4.66 18.81
C VAL A 122 -4.17 5.91 17.96
N GLY A 123 -3.08 6.55 17.55
CA GLY A 123 -3.08 7.72 16.69
C GLY A 123 -2.77 7.37 15.24
N GLY A 124 -3.48 8.01 14.32
CA GLY A 124 -3.22 7.96 12.88
C GLY A 124 -2.91 9.35 12.34
N VAL A 125 -1.85 9.44 11.54
CA VAL A 125 -1.37 10.66 10.88
C VAL A 125 -1.23 10.35 9.39
N ALA A 126 -2.16 10.85 8.58
CA ALA A 126 -2.32 10.51 7.16
C ALA A 126 -2.30 9.00 6.89
N THR A 127 -2.84 8.21 7.82
CA THR A 127 -2.78 6.75 7.78
C THR A 127 -4.02 6.18 7.12
N ALA A 128 -3.83 5.56 5.94
CA ALA A 128 -4.91 5.10 5.06
C ALA A 128 -6.08 4.46 5.84
N ASN A 129 -7.27 5.06 5.68
CA ASN A 129 -8.58 4.60 6.17
C ASN A 129 -8.74 4.55 7.70
N ALA A 130 -7.67 4.65 8.49
CA ALA A 130 -7.74 4.81 9.95
C ALA A 130 -8.11 6.25 10.35
N ILE A 131 -7.98 7.20 9.43
CA ILE A 131 -8.41 8.59 9.60
C ILE A 131 -9.53 8.92 8.60
N LEU A 132 -10.14 10.10 8.72
CA LEU A 132 -11.07 10.56 7.67
C LEU A 132 -10.22 11.02 6.49
N GLU A 133 -10.46 10.46 5.32
CA GLU A 133 -9.69 10.65 4.09
C GLU A 133 -10.34 11.69 3.17
N ASN A 134 -11.66 11.89 3.31
CA ASN A 134 -12.41 12.82 2.49
C ASN A 134 -13.55 13.50 3.28
N ILE A 135 -14.00 14.65 2.78
CA ILE A 135 -15.12 15.39 3.40
C ILE A 135 -16.51 14.97 2.89
N ALA A 136 -16.57 14.06 1.91
CA ALA A 136 -17.79 13.72 1.20
C ALA A 136 -18.59 12.62 1.90
N VAL A 137 -17.97 11.45 2.10
CA VAL A 137 -18.62 10.29 2.72
C VAL A 137 -18.19 10.07 4.17
N ASP A 138 -16.99 10.52 4.58
CA ASP A 138 -16.51 10.22 5.93
C ASP A 138 -17.15 11.11 6.99
N ILE A 139 -17.36 12.39 6.69
CA ILE A 139 -18.03 13.34 7.59
C ILE A 139 -19.45 12.88 7.94
N PRO A 140 -20.33 12.55 6.98
CA PRO A 140 -21.63 12.02 7.32
C PRO A 140 -21.57 10.63 7.99
N THR A 141 -20.53 9.82 7.73
CA THR A 141 -20.33 8.52 8.39
C THR A 141 -20.04 8.67 9.87
N VAL A 142 -19.11 9.56 10.25
CA VAL A 142 -18.62 9.69 11.63
C VAL A 142 -19.41 10.71 12.44
N PHE A 143 -19.74 11.86 11.86
CA PHE A 143 -20.42 12.95 12.55
C PHE A 143 -21.93 12.98 12.30
N GLY A 144 -22.40 12.34 11.22
CA GLY A 144 -23.78 12.41 10.74
C GLY A 144 -24.01 13.55 9.75
N ALA A 145 -24.87 13.32 8.76
CA ALA A 145 -25.11 14.27 7.65
C ALA A 145 -25.74 15.62 8.07
N GLY A 146 -26.30 15.72 9.28
CA GLY A 146 -26.88 16.95 9.83
C GLY A 146 -26.00 17.65 10.88
N SER A 147 -24.73 17.26 10.97
CA SER A 147 -23.80 17.74 12.00
C SER A 147 -23.27 19.16 11.72
N PRO A 148 -22.72 19.85 12.74
CA PRO A 148 -21.94 21.07 12.53
C PRO A 148 -20.77 20.88 11.55
N GLU A 149 -20.10 19.72 11.59
CA GLU A 149 -19.03 19.35 10.68
C GLU A 149 -19.52 19.29 9.23
N ALA A 150 -20.66 18.64 8.97
CA ALA A 150 -21.29 18.63 7.64
C ALA A 150 -21.72 20.04 7.18
N THR A 151 -22.10 20.91 8.10
CA THR A 151 -22.40 22.32 7.79
C THR A 151 -21.14 23.07 7.35
N GLU A 152 -20.01 22.82 8.01
CA GLU A 152 -18.73 23.42 7.62
C GLU A 152 -18.29 22.95 6.24
N VAL A 153 -18.41 21.64 5.93
CA VAL A 153 -18.17 21.10 4.58
C VAL A 153 -18.96 21.89 3.52
N SER A 154 -20.22 22.19 3.79
CA SER A 154 -21.08 22.92 2.83
C SER A 154 -20.76 24.42 2.70
N THR A 155 -20.14 25.02 3.72
CA THR A 155 -19.95 26.49 3.79
C THR A 155 -18.51 26.93 3.57
N ASN A 156 -17.54 26.11 3.97
CA ASN A 156 -16.12 26.33 3.79
C ASN A 156 -15.38 24.98 3.61
N PRO A 157 -15.52 24.33 2.44
CA PRO A 157 -14.94 23.00 2.20
C PRO A 157 -13.40 22.96 2.31
N GLY A 158 -12.70 24.07 2.02
CA GLY A 158 -11.25 24.15 2.18
C GLY A 158 -10.82 24.05 3.65
N GLN A 159 -11.44 24.85 4.52
CA GLN A 159 -11.20 24.72 5.96
C GLN A 159 -11.68 23.38 6.50
N ALA A 160 -12.85 22.88 6.06
CA ALA A 160 -13.36 21.59 6.51
C ALA A 160 -12.39 20.44 6.20
N PHE A 161 -11.71 20.49 5.05
CA PHE A 161 -10.67 19.52 4.72
C PHE A 161 -9.50 19.60 5.72
N ALA A 162 -8.96 20.79 5.95
CA ALA A 162 -7.88 21.00 6.94
C ALA A 162 -8.30 20.61 8.38
N ASP A 163 -9.57 20.83 8.74
CA ASP A 163 -10.10 20.58 10.07
C ASP A 163 -10.34 19.10 10.35
N PHE A 164 -10.83 18.33 9.37
CA PHE A 164 -11.39 17.00 9.60
C PHE A 164 -10.63 15.84 8.97
N VAL A 165 -9.86 16.09 7.89
CA VAL A 165 -9.16 15.03 7.17
C VAL A 165 -7.76 14.80 7.77
N GLY A 166 -7.24 13.60 7.59
CA GLY A 166 -5.81 13.31 7.75
C GLY A 166 -5.34 12.97 9.15
N ILE A 167 -6.08 13.31 10.22
CA ILE A 167 -5.61 13.11 11.60
C ILE A 167 -6.70 12.43 12.43
N GLY A 168 -6.35 11.46 13.27
CA GLY A 168 -7.30 10.78 14.15
C GLY A 168 -6.66 10.09 15.35
N ILE A 169 -7.45 9.87 16.40
CA ILE A 169 -7.08 9.09 17.57
C ILE A 169 -8.24 8.16 17.92
N HIS A 170 -8.00 6.85 17.94
CA HIS A 170 -8.91 5.83 18.46
C HIS A 170 -8.55 5.56 19.91
N CYS A 171 -9.46 5.81 20.84
CA CYS A 171 -9.16 5.68 22.26
C CYS A 171 -9.57 4.33 22.84
N ALA A 172 -8.82 3.91 23.85
CA ALA A 172 -9.26 2.89 24.78
C ALA A 172 -10.61 3.23 25.42
N ALA A 173 -11.37 2.20 25.80
CA ALA A 173 -12.71 2.38 26.35
C ALA A 173 -12.68 3.28 27.60
N GLY A 174 -13.44 4.38 27.56
CA GLY A 174 -13.57 5.32 28.67
C GLY A 174 -12.39 6.27 28.87
N ASP A 175 -11.41 6.31 27.97
CA ASP A 175 -10.33 7.29 28.04
C ASP A 175 -10.88 8.72 27.91
N ALA A 176 -10.35 9.62 28.76
CA ALA A 176 -10.81 11.01 28.82
C ALA A 176 -10.42 11.80 27.56
N LEU A 177 -9.38 11.39 26.85
CA LEU A 177 -8.91 12.01 25.61
C LEU A 177 -10.04 12.08 24.58
N CYS A 178 -10.71 10.95 24.31
CA CYS A 178 -11.87 10.88 23.42
C CYS A 178 -13.22 11.03 24.15
N SER A 179 -13.26 11.85 25.20
CA SER A 179 -14.52 12.16 25.89
C SER A 179 -15.44 13.04 25.05
N ALA A 180 -16.74 13.03 25.35
CA ALA A 180 -17.71 13.91 24.69
C ALA A 180 -17.37 15.41 24.85
N ALA A 181 -16.66 15.80 25.92
CA ALA A 181 -16.21 17.18 26.13
C ALA A 181 -15.17 17.62 25.09
N ASN A 182 -14.40 16.68 24.55
CA ASN A 182 -13.41 16.90 23.50
C ASN A 182 -13.99 16.64 22.09
N ASN A 183 -15.31 16.51 21.98
CA ASN A 183 -16.02 16.07 20.77
C ASN A 183 -15.68 14.64 20.33
N GLY A 184 -15.34 13.75 21.27
CA GLY A 184 -15.22 12.32 21.01
C GLY A 184 -16.51 11.75 20.40
N LYS A 185 -16.36 10.98 19.31
CA LYS A 185 -17.45 10.27 18.64
C LYS A 185 -17.33 8.78 18.89
N GLN A 186 -18.45 8.07 18.84
CA GLN A 186 -18.44 6.63 18.91
C GLN A 186 -17.60 6.07 17.76
N ASP A 187 -16.52 5.37 18.09
CA ASP A 187 -15.68 4.71 17.11
C ASP A 187 -16.37 3.41 16.70
N SER A 188 -17.17 3.50 15.64
CA SER A 188 -18.15 2.46 15.31
C SER A 188 -17.55 1.45 14.34
N LEU A 189 -17.44 0.19 14.80
CA LEU A 189 -17.06 -0.97 13.98
C LEU A 189 -18.19 -2.00 14.02
N PRO A 190 -19.09 -2.02 13.01
CA PRO A 190 -20.35 -2.77 13.08
C PRO A 190 -20.16 -4.30 13.07
N ASP A 191 -19.14 -4.79 12.38
CA ASP A 191 -18.87 -6.23 12.19
C ASP A 191 -17.62 -6.72 12.95
N GLU A 192 -17.08 -5.90 13.87
CA GLU A 192 -15.85 -6.24 14.60
C GLU A 192 -16.02 -7.55 15.41
N PRO A 193 -15.16 -8.56 15.19
CA PRO A 193 -15.18 -9.79 15.99
C PRO A 193 -15.13 -9.50 17.49
N GLY A 194 -16.06 -10.06 18.26
CA GLY A 194 -16.16 -9.81 19.71
C GLY A 194 -16.80 -8.47 20.11
N GLY A 195 -17.15 -7.61 19.14
CA GLY A 195 -17.84 -6.34 19.33
C GLY A 195 -16.93 -5.20 19.80
N TYR A 196 -17.33 -3.96 19.50
CA TYR A 196 -16.52 -2.76 19.76
C TYR A 196 -17.32 -1.59 20.36
N ALA A 197 -18.34 -1.90 21.16
CA ALA A 197 -19.14 -0.88 21.83
C ALA A 197 -18.39 -0.22 23.00
N GLY A 198 -18.57 1.09 23.19
CA GLY A 198 -17.99 1.84 24.31
C GLY A 198 -16.61 2.45 24.05
N PHE A 199 -16.09 2.30 22.83
CA PHE A 199 -14.89 2.95 22.34
C PHE A 199 -15.25 4.22 21.58
N ASN A 200 -14.42 5.25 21.73
CA ASN A 200 -14.61 6.54 21.09
C ASN A 200 -13.33 6.95 20.35
N GLY A 201 -13.48 7.80 19.34
CA GLY A 201 -12.38 8.42 18.62
C GLY A 201 -12.49 9.93 18.55
N LEU A 202 -11.35 10.60 18.35
CA LEU A 202 -11.24 11.98 17.91
C LEU A 202 -10.82 11.99 16.45
N PHE A 203 -11.50 12.79 15.62
CA PHE A 203 -11.27 12.79 14.18
C PHE A 203 -11.07 14.22 13.69
N GLY A 204 -9.97 14.45 12.97
CA GLY A 204 -9.59 15.75 12.45
C GLY A 204 -8.65 16.54 13.35
N HIS A 205 -7.78 17.34 12.72
CA HIS A 205 -6.93 18.32 13.40
C HIS A 205 -7.73 19.18 14.38
N LYS A 206 -8.93 19.62 13.99
CA LYS A 206 -9.81 20.48 14.80
C LYS A 206 -10.06 19.95 16.21
N TYR A 207 -10.16 18.63 16.36
CA TYR A 207 -10.45 17.99 17.64
C TYR A 207 -9.23 17.33 18.28
N VAL A 208 -8.25 16.90 17.49
CA VAL A 208 -7.00 16.29 17.98
C VAL A 208 -6.01 17.34 18.48
N ALA A 209 -5.72 18.38 17.68
CA ALA A 209 -4.67 19.36 17.99
C ALA A 209 -4.84 20.06 19.35
N PRO A 210 -6.05 20.45 19.80
CA PRO A 210 -6.22 21.04 21.13
C PRO A 210 -5.85 20.11 22.29
N GLN A 211 -5.83 18.78 22.08
CA GLN A 211 -5.49 17.81 23.11
C GLN A 211 -3.99 17.52 23.19
N ILE A 212 -3.27 17.65 22.07
CA ILE A 212 -1.84 17.35 21.94
C ILE A 212 -0.96 18.61 21.84
N SER A 213 -1.58 19.78 21.69
CA SER A 213 -0.94 21.10 21.73
C SER A 213 -1.86 22.10 22.45
N PRO A 214 -2.07 21.97 23.78
CA PRO A 214 -3.05 22.78 24.50
C PRO A 214 -2.68 24.28 24.64
N SER A 215 -1.43 24.64 24.33
CA SER A 215 -0.92 26.01 24.50
C SER A 215 -0.97 26.87 23.24
N GLY A 216 -1.42 26.32 22.11
CA GLY A 216 -1.49 27.03 20.84
C GLY A 216 -1.69 26.08 19.65
N PRO A 217 -1.71 26.60 18.41
CA PRO A 217 -1.73 25.75 17.22
C PRO A 217 -0.57 24.74 17.25
N LEU A 218 -0.81 23.53 16.75
CA LEU A 218 0.27 22.57 16.58
C LEU A 218 1.26 23.09 15.53
N THR A 219 2.54 22.97 15.83
CA THR A 219 3.63 23.32 14.91
C THR A 219 4.30 22.07 14.37
N ASP A 220 4.94 22.18 13.21
CA ASP A 220 5.89 21.18 12.74
C ASP A 220 7.14 21.15 13.64
N LEU A 221 8.06 20.23 13.36
CA LEU A 221 9.31 20.11 14.13
C LEU A 221 10.16 21.39 14.07
N ASN A 222 10.10 22.17 12.98
CA ASN A 222 10.82 23.43 12.85
C ASN A 222 10.17 24.59 13.63
N GLY A 223 8.99 24.39 14.22
CA GLY A 223 8.25 25.41 14.96
C GLY A 223 7.31 26.26 14.11
N ASP A 224 7.09 25.91 12.84
CA ASP A 224 6.12 26.59 11.97
C ASP A 224 4.70 26.04 12.22
N VAL A 225 3.69 26.91 12.24
CA VAL A 225 2.29 26.47 12.38
C VAL A 225 1.89 25.62 11.18
N ILE A 226 1.33 24.44 11.46
CA ILE A 226 0.87 23.53 10.41
C ILE A 226 -0.40 24.08 9.77
N GLN A 227 -0.35 24.27 8.46
CA GLN A 227 -1.44 24.80 7.65
C GLN A 227 -1.29 24.39 6.20
N ASP A 228 -2.39 24.37 5.45
CA ASP A 228 -2.37 24.11 4.02
C ASP A 228 -1.77 25.30 3.20
N PRO A 229 -1.50 25.13 1.89
CA PRO A 229 -0.95 26.20 1.06
C PRO A 229 -1.85 27.43 0.90
N SER A 230 -3.14 27.31 1.23
CA SER A 230 -4.12 28.40 1.22
C SER A 230 -4.19 29.14 2.56
N GLY A 231 -3.44 28.68 3.58
CA GLY A 231 -3.38 29.28 4.91
C GLY A 231 -4.48 28.78 5.86
N HIS A 232 -5.15 27.68 5.57
CA HIS A 232 -6.05 27.02 6.52
C HIS A 232 -5.19 26.27 7.56
N ILE A 233 -5.20 26.73 8.81
CA ILE A 233 -4.56 26.02 9.92
C ILE A 233 -5.25 24.66 10.07
N GLY A 234 -4.47 23.59 10.07
CA GLY A 234 -4.99 22.22 10.07
C GLY A 234 -4.12 21.24 9.30
N PHE A 235 -4.70 20.10 8.95
CA PHE A 235 -4.08 19.12 8.06
C PHE A 235 -3.71 19.79 6.72
N PRO A 236 -2.44 19.74 6.28
CA PRO A 236 -1.98 20.48 5.12
C PRO A 236 -2.31 19.81 3.78
N GLY A 237 -2.97 18.65 3.81
CA GLY A 237 -3.10 17.73 2.67
C GLY A 237 -2.05 16.63 2.72
N PHE A 238 -2.33 15.50 2.06
CA PHE A 238 -1.43 14.33 2.02
C PHE A 238 -0.07 14.67 1.44
N ASP A 239 -0.04 15.48 0.38
CA ASP A 239 1.17 15.99 -0.26
C ASP A 239 1.94 17.02 0.61
N GLY A 240 1.31 17.52 1.68
CA GLY A 240 1.93 18.41 2.66
C GLY A 240 2.55 17.69 3.86
N MET A 241 2.50 16.35 3.90
CA MET A 241 2.94 15.51 5.02
C MET A 241 4.44 15.18 4.95
N ALA A 242 5.26 16.21 4.71
CA ALA A 242 6.71 16.11 4.83
C ALA A 242 7.11 15.60 6.23
N ALA A 243 8.30 14.98 6.37
CA ALA A 243 8.74 14.34 7.61
C ALA A 243 8.58 15.22 8.85
N LYS A 244 8.94 16.51 8.76
CA LYS A 244 8.81 17.49 9.86
C LYS A 244 7.36 17.70 10.34
N VAL A 245 6.36 17.49 9.49
CA VAL A 245 4.94 17.60 9.81
C VAL A 245 4.44 16.31 10.42
N SER A 246 4.63 15.18 9.73
CA SER A 246 4.13 13.88 10.19
C SER A 246 4.71 13.49 11.55
N LEU A 247 6.04 13.64 11.70
CA LEU A 247 6.74 13.29 12.93
C LEU A 247 6.40 14.23 14.09
N SER A 248 5.96 15.49 13.81
CA SER A 248 5.51 16.40 14.88
C SER A 248 4.17 15.97 15.48
N TYR A 249 3.23 15.46 14.67
CA TYR A 249 2.01 14.84 15.19
C TYR A 249 2.32 13.59 16.00
N VAL A 250 3.20 12.72 15.49
CA VAL A 250 3.58 11.47 16.18
C VAL A 250 4.12 11.76 17.57
N VAL A 251 5.12 12.64 17.69
CA VAL A 251 5.73 12.97 18.98
C VAL A 251 4.73 13.68 19.91
N ALA A 252 3.92 14.60 19.40
CA ALA A 252 2.90 15.28 20.20
C ALA A 252 1.83 14.30 20.72
N MET A 253 1.43 13.31 19.92
CA MET A 253 0.52 12.23 20.34
C MET A 253 1.16 11.35 21.44
N GLN A 254 2.41 10.93 21.27
CA GLN A 254 3.16 10.13 22.24
C GLN A 254 3.30 10.86 23.59
N GLU A 255 3.63 12.15 23.56
CA GLU A 255 3.71 13.04 24.74
C GLU A 255 2.38 13.19 25.49
N HIS A 256 1.26 12.98 24.80
CA HIS A 256 -0.09 13.24 25.31
C HIS A 256 -0.93 11.96 25.44
N GLY A 257 -0.30 10.82 25.72
CA GLY A 257 -0.99 9.60 26.14
C GLY A 257 -1.54 8.76 24.99
N VAL A 258 -0.94 8.87 23.80
CA VAL A 258 -1.24 8.02 22.63
C VAL A 258 0.01 7.20 22.29
N PRO A 259 0.21 6.03 22.93
CA PRO A 259 1.46 5.27 22.83
C PRO A 259 1.64 4.49 21.52
N VAL A 260 0.57 4.30 20.75
CA VAL A 260 0.62 3.63 19.43
C VAL A 260 0.32 4.67 18.38
N THR A 261 1.25 4.93 17.47
CA THR A 261 1.12 5.99 16.46
C THR A 261 1.59 5.49 15.11
N TYR A 262 0.78 5.71 14.09
CA TYR A 262 1.10 5.46 12.69
C TYR A 262 1.19 6.79 11.95
N ALA A 263 2.15 6.90 11.03
CA ALA A 263 2.31 8.08 10.22
C ALA A 263 2.76 7.73 8.80
N TYR A 264 2.10 8.36 7.83
CA TYR A 264 2.59 8.49 6.47
C TYR A 264 3.52 9.71 6.37
N ILE A 265 4.56 9.61 5.55
CA ILE A 265 5.45 10.71 5.19
C ILE A 265 5.41 10.79 3.66
N SER A 266 5.15 11.98 3.11
CA SER A 266 5.18 12.22 1.68
C SER A 266 6.53 11.82 1.09
N ASP A 267 6.58 11.49 -0.20
CA ASP A 267 7.83 11.18 -0.87
C ASP A 267 8.85 12.34 -0.74
N ALA A 268 10.09 12.13 -1.17
CA ALA A 268 11.10 13.18 -1.21
C ALA A 268 11.47 13.57 -2.64
N HIS A 269 10.96 12.82 -3.62
CA HIS A 269 11.33 12.95 -5.01
C HIS A 269 10.50 14.01 -5.73
N ASP A 270 9.41 14.51 -5.12
CA ASP A 270 8.64 15.65 -5.59
C ASP A 270 8.92 16.94 -4.79
N LYS A 271 8.73 18.07 -5.47
CA LYS A 271 8.68 19.35 -4.78
C LYS A 271 7.29 19.56 -4.15
N HIS A 272 7.15 19.16 -2.90
CA HIS A 272 5.90 19.39 -2.17
C HIS A 272 5.57 20.88 -1.95
N PRO A 273 4.28 21.28 -2.04
CA PRO A 273 3.09 20.44 -2.23
C PRO A 273 2.50 20.52 -3.66
N SER A 274 3.31 20.65 -4.71
CA SER A 274 2.76 20.87 -6.06
C SER A 274 3.66 20.43 -7.22
N GLY A 275 4.72 19.68 -6.93
CA GLY A 275 5.77 19.37 -7.89
C GLY A 275 6.59 20.59 -8.34
N PRO A 276 7.41 20.43 -9.39
CA PRO A 276 7.55 19.22 -10.22
C PRO A 276 8.34 18.11 -9.52
N ALA A 277 8.33 16.93 -10.14
CA ALA A 277 9.22 15.83 -9.81
C ALA A 277 10.70 16.17 -10.05
N PHE A 278 11.56 15.57 -9.22
CA PHE A 278 13.01 15.63 -9.32
C PHE A 278 13.57 14.30 -9.83
N GLY A 279 14.67 14.37 -10.58
CA GLY A 279 15.45 13.18 -10.91
C GLY A 279 16.47 12.81 -9.83
N PRO A 280 16.96 11.56 -9.80
CA PRO A 280 17.97 11.11 -8.83
C PRO A 280 19.17 12.06 -8.73
N GLY A 281 19.50 12.52 -7.53
CA GLY A 281 20.65 13.40 -7.29
C GLY A 281 20.49 14.82 -7.82
N GLN A 282 19.29 15.23 -8.26
CA GLN A 282 19.01 16.64 -8.47
C GLN A 282 19.04 17.40 -7.15
N ALA A 283 19.50 18.64 -7.19
CA ALA A 283 19.70 19.45 -5.97
C ALA A 283 18.42 19.64 -5.13
N GLY A 284 17.24 19.63 -5.76
CA GLY A 284 15.96 19.70 -5.05
C GLY A 284 15.66 18.45 -4.24
N TYR A 285 15.82 17.27 -4.84
CA TYR A 285 15.65 15.97 -4.17
C TYR A 285 16.65 15.81 -3.02
N VAL A 286 17.93 16.09 -3.26
CA VAL A 286 18.98 16.02 -2.23
C VAL A 286 18.66 16.97 -1.06
N ALA A 287 18.12 18.16 -1.34
CA ALA A 287 17.70 19.10 -0.29
C ALA A 287 16.46 18.60 0.49
N ALA A 288 15.51 17.95 -0.18
CA ALA A 288 14.35 17.34 0.47
C ALA A 288 14.77 16.21 1.42
N LEU A 289 15.66 15.32 0.96
CA LEU A 289 16.21 14.24 1.80
C LEU A 289 17.02 14.77 2.98
N GLN A 290 17.81 15.84 2.80
CA GLN A 290 18.47 16.51 3.94
C GLN A 290 17.46 17.08 4.94
N ALA A 291 16.37 17.68 4.46
CA ALA A 291 15.32 18.19 5.35
C ALA A 291 14.60 17.05 6.10
N TYR A 292 14.43 15.88 5.49
CA TYR A 292 13.87 14.71 6.15
C TYR A 292 14.85 14.12 7.17
N ASP A 293 16.13 14.07 6.85
CA ASP A 293 17.20 13.68 7.77
C ASP A 293 17.23 14.56 9.03
N ASP A 294 17.19 15.88 8.85
CA ASP A 294 17.13 16.86 9.94
C ASP A 294 15.88 16.64 10.80
N ALA A 295 14.73 16.36 10.18
CA ALA A 295 13.48 16.06 10.88
C ALA A 295 13.56 14.75 11.69
N PHE A 296 14.19 13.69 11.17
CA PHE A 296 14.43 12.46 11.92
C PHE A 296 15.34 12.69 13.13
N ASN A 297 16.40 13.50 12.97
CA ASN A 297 17.27 13.87 14.08
C ASN A 297 16.51 14.60 15.19
N GLU A 298 15.69 15.59 14.82
CA GLU A 298 14.87 16.33 15.78
C GLU A 298 13.81 15.44 16.44
N PHE A 299 13.16 14.57 15.67
CA PHE A 299 12.20 13.59 16.17
C PHE A 299 12.81 12.67 17.23
N PHE A 300 13.95 12.03 16.94
CA PHE A 300 14.62 11.15 17.90
C PHE A 300 15.13 11.91 19.13
N THR A 301 15.60 13.14 18.95
CA THR A 301 16.04 14.00 20.07
C THR A 301 14.87 14.30 21.00
N ARG A 302 13.73 14.73 20.46
CA ARG A 302 12.54 15.08 21.23
C ARG A 302 11.96 13.86 21.97
N LEU A 303 11.87 12.71 21.30
CA LEU A 303 11.48 11.46 21.97
C LEU A 303 12.42 11.08 23.11
N ALA A 304 13.74 11.22 22.91
CA ALA A 304 14.73 10.91 23.93
C ALA A 304 14.64 11.82 25.15
N ASP A 305 14.26 13.09 24.98
CA ASP A 305 14.03 14.04 26.09
C ASP A 305 12.87 13.58 27.01
N ASP A 306 11.87 12.89 26.45
CA ASP A 306 10.79 12.24 27.21
C ASP A 306 11.10 10.79 27.63
N GLY A 307 12.33 10.34 27.36
CA GLY A 307 12.79 8.99 27.71
C GLY A 307 12.26 7.88 26.79
N ILE A 308 11.69 8.23 25.63
CA ILE A 308 11.22 7.29 24.60
C ILE A 308 12.40 6.97 23.67
N ASN A 309 12.79 5.70 23.58
CA ASN A 309 13.92 5.26 22.74
C ASN A 309 13.84 3.75 22.44
N ALA A 310 14.84 3.21 21.72
CA ALA A 310 14.86 1.80 21.29
C ALA A 310 14.84 0.78 22.46
N ASN A 311 15.11 1.18 23.70
CA ASN A 311 15.04 0.25 24.83
C ASN A 311 13.63 0.05 25.38
N ASN A 312 12.66 0.90 25.03
CA ASN A 312 11.29 0.84 25.53
C ASN A 312 10.19 0.99 24.47
N THR A 313 10.56 1.33 23.23
CA THR A 313 9.61 1.54 22.13
C THR A 313 9.99 0.72 20.91
N LEU A 314 8.96 0.17 20.25
CA LEU A 314 9.09 -0.46 18.95
C LEU A 314 8.93 0.61 17.86
N PHE A 315 9.97 0.81 17.07
CA PHE A 315 9.99 1.66 15.90
C PHE A 315 10.00 0.79 14.65
N ILE A 316 9.14 1.16 13.70
CA ILE A 316 9.01 0.47 12.43
C ILE A 316 8.96 1.53 11.33
N PHE A 317 9.85 1.39 10.37
CA PHE A 317 9.95 2.27 9.22
C PHE A 317 10.01 1.41 7.96
N THR A 318 9.27 1.80 6.94
CA THR A 318 9.27 1.17 5.62
C THR A 318 8.84 2.22 4.60
N ALA A 319 9.09 1.95 3.32
CA ALA A 319 8.31 2.56 2.26
C ALA A 319 7.05 1.71 2.02
N ASP A 320 5.94 2.35 1.67
CA ASP A 320 4.77 1.68 1.14
C ASP A 320 5.14 0.98 -0.18
N GLU A 321 5.85 1.66 -1.07
CA GLU A 321 6.33 1.06 -2.31
C GLU A 321 7.70 1.60 -2.72
N GLY A 322 8.28 1.02 -3.77
CA GLY A 322 9.36 1.64 -4.52
C GLY A 322 8.83 2.32 -5.77
N ASP A 323 9.66 3.12 -6.41
CA ASP A 323 9.32 3.83 -7.64
C ASP A 323 10.34 3.55 -8.75
N HIS A 324 9.89 3.69 -9.99
CA HIS A 324 10.68 3.63 -11.20
C HIS A 324 10.89 5.02 -11.77
N PHE A 325 12.14 5.49 -11.82
CA PHE A 325 12.46 6.79 -12.42
C PHE A 325 12.37 6.79 -13.96
N VAL A 326 11.52 7.64 -14.52
CA VAL A 326 11.40 7.86 -15.96
C VAL A 326 12.12 9.14 -16.37
N GLY A 327 13.24 8.98 -17.07
CA GLY A 327 14.02 10.12 -17.55
C GLY A 327 15.21 9.76 -18.43
N GLY A 328 15.83 10.80 -19.01
CA GLY A 328 17.03 10.68 -19.81
C GLY A 328 18.30 10.45 -18.98
N ALA A 329 19.44 10.31 -19.66
CA ALA A 329 20.73 10.18 -18.99
C ALA A 329 21.07 11.43 -18.15
N PRO A 330 21.66 11.27 -16.94
CA PRO A 330 22.04 12.40 -16.11
C PRO A 330 23.22 13.20 -16.69
N SER A 331 23.27 14.49 -16.36
CA SER A 331 24.34 15.42 -16.71
C SER A 331 24.86 16.19 -15.49
N PRO A 332 26.20 16.28 -15.29
CA PRO A 332 27.23 15.55 -16.04
C PRO A 332 27.13 14.03 -15.76
N ALA A 333 27.64 13.19 -16.66
CA ALA A 333 27.53 11.73 -16.55
C ALA A 333 28.18 11.13 -15.28
N ASN A 334 29.09 11.88 -14.64
CA ASN A 334 29.74 11.50 -13.38
C ASN A 334 29.10 12.15 -12.14
N CYS A 335 27.89 12.71 -12.26
CA CYS A 335 27.18 13.26 -11.11
C CYS A 335 26.86 12.15 -10.11
N ASP A 336 26.86 12.52 -8.82
CA ASP A 336 26.58 11.64 -7.69
C ASP A 336 25.51 12.24 -6.74
N GLY A 337 24.97 13.41 -7.09
CA GLY A 337 23.99 14.15 -6.30
C GLY A 337 24.56 14.85 -5.06
N VAL A 338 25.56 14.25 -4.42
CA VAL A 338 26.14 14.74 -3.15
C VAL A 338 27.26 15.75 -3.39
N THR A 339 28.24 15.41 -4.23
CA THR A 339 29.39 16.28 -4.52
C THR A 339 29.24 17.00 -5.85
N VAL A 340 28.60 16.34 -6.81
CA VAL A 340 28.29 16.84 -8.15
C VAL A 340 26.81 16.64 -8.40
N PRO A 341 25.99 17.72 -8.36
CA PRO A 341 24.56 17.65 -8.61
C PRO A 341 24.25 17.08 -9.99
N CYS A 342 23.23 16.23 -10.07
CA CYS A 342 22.70 15.74 -11.33
C CYS A 342 21.70 16.72 -11.93
N THR A 343 21.62 16.74 -13.26
CA THR A 343 20.58 17.45 -14.03
C THR A 343 20.10 16.54 -15.15
N TYR A 344 18.85 16.70 -15.56
CA TYR A 344 18.19 15.83 -16.54
C TYR A 344 17.54 16.72 -17.60
N SER A 345 17.85 16.50 -18.88
CA SER A 345 17.26 17.26 -19.98
C SER A 345 15.90 16.73 -20.44
N GLN A 346 15.64 15.46 -20.15
CA GLN A 346 14.38 14.74 -20.34
C GLN A 346 14.06 14.08 -19.00
N ILE A 347 12.87 14.28 -18.50
CA ILE A 347 12.39 13.81 -17.21
C ILE A 347 10.88 13.81 -17.29
N GLY A 348 10.26 12.69 -16.94
CA GLY A 348 8.83 12.53 -16.93
C GLY A 348 8.37 11.18 -17.45
N GLU A 349 7.34 10.63 -16.82
CA GLU A 349 6.61 9.44 -17.25
C GLU A 349 6.11 9.60 -18.69
N LEU A 350 5.92 8.48 -19.38
CA LEU A 350 5.35 8.45 -20.71
C LEU A 350 3.83 8.21 -20.63
N ASN A 351 3.06 9.29 -20.64
CA ASN A 351 1.60 9.18 -20.72
C ASN A 351 1.17 8.60 -22.05
N ALA A 352 0.53 7.43 -22.00
CA ALA A 352 0.05 6.72 -23.18
C ALA A 352 -1.47 6.50 -23.18
N ASN A 353 -2.12 6.97 -24.25
CA ASN A 353 -3.55 6.79 -24.50
C ASN A 353 -3.83 5.40 -25.06
N LEU A 354 -4.12 4.46 -24.16
CA LEU A 354 -4.37 3.05 -24.46
C LEU A 354 -5.51 2.86 -25.48
N ALA A 355 -6.60 3.63 -25.35
CA ALA A 355 -7.72 3.57 -26.29
C ALA A 355 -7.33 4.05 -27.69
N GLY A 356 -6.46 5.05 -27.77
CA GLY A 356 -5.91 5.56 -29.03
C GLY A 356 -5.04 4.51 -29.72
N LEU A 357 -4.09 3.93 -29.00
CA LEU A 357 -3.16 2.92 -29.50
C LEU A 357 -3.90 1.66 -29.97
N LEU A 358 -4.83 1.13 -29.18
CA LEU A 358 -5.68 0.00 -29.55
C LEU A 358 -6.45 0.26 -30.85
N ALA A 359 -7.04 1.44 -30.99
CA ALA A 359 -7.81 1.78 -32.18
C ALA A 359 -6.94 1.95 -33.43
N THR A 360 -5.74 2.54 -33.31
CA THR A 360 -4.88 2.84 -34.46
C THR A 360 -3.98 1.69 -34.88
N GLU A 361 -3.48 0.89 -33.93
CA GLU A 361 -2.54 -0.20 -34.22
C GLU A 361 -3.26 -1.53 -34.41
N GLN A 362 -4.28 -1.79 -33.59
CA GLN A 362 -4.96 -3.09 -33.53
C GLN A 362 -6.38 -3.05 -34.10
N GLY A 363 -6.91 -1.86 -34.42
CA GLY A 363 -8.28 -1.70 -34.92
C GLY A 363 -9.37 -1.99 -33.89
N ILE A 364 -9.01 -2.04 -32.61
CA ILE A 364 -9.95 -2.31 -31.51
C ILE A 364 -10.62 -1.01 -31.09
N THR A 365 -11.93 -0.92 -31.31
CA THR A 365 -12.77 0.23 -30.92
C THR A 365 -13.83 -0.12 -29.87
N THR A 366 -13.71 -1.30 -29.26
CA THR A 366 -14.56 -1.74 -28.15
C THR A 366 -14.53 -0.68 -27.04
N PRO A 367 -15.67 -0.17 -26.54
CA PRO A 367 -15.69 0.79 -25.46
C PRO A 367 -15.20 0.18 -24.13
N PHE A 368 -14.27 0.84 -23.47
CA PHE A 368 -13.78 0.45 -22.14
C PHE A 368 -13.41 1.69 -21.31
N LYS A 369 -13.20 1.46 -20.02
CA LYS A 369 -12.59 2.41 -19.09
C LYS A 369 -11.46 1.72 -18.35
N VAL A 370 -10.56 2.53 -17.79
CA VAL A 370 -9.47 2.05 -16.95
C VAL A 370 -9.44 2.81 -15.63
N HIS A 371 -8.93 2.18 -14.60
CA HIS A 371 -8.12 2.93 -13.63
C HIS A 371 -6.79 3.24 -14.34
N SER A 372 -6.44 4.52 -14.41
CA SER A 372 -5.23 4.93 -15.15
C SER A 372 -4.03 4.75 -14.24
N ASP A 373 -3.01 4.06 -14.73
CA ASP A 373 -1.90 3.56 -13.92
C ASP A 373 -0.75 3.07 -14.81
N ASP A 374 0.41 2.74 -14.24
CA ASP A 374 1.42 1.93 -14.94
C ASP A 374 0.93 0.49 -15.15
N ALA A 375 0.09 -0.02 -14.24
CA ALA A 375 -0.54 -1.33 -14.29
C ALA A 375 -2.08 -1.21 -14.44
N PRO A 376 -2.60 -0.61 -15.52
CA PRO A 376 -4.01 -0.23 -15.58
C PRO A 376 -4.95 -1.42 -15.44
N THR A 377 -5.93 -1.28 -14.56
CA THR A 377 -7.06 -2.21 -14.47
C THR A 377 -8.13 -1.82 -15.50
N ILE A 378 -8.58 -2.80 -16.30
CA ILE A 378 -9.36 -2.57 -17.52
C ILE A 378 -10.79 -3.10 -17.36
N TYR A 379 -11.76 -2.25 -17.64
CA TYR A 379 -13.20 -2.52 -17.53
C TYR A 379 -13.86 -2.33 -18.91
N ILE A 380 -14.08 -3.43 -19.60
CA ILE A 380 -14.73 -3.48 -20.91
C ILE A 380 -16.24 -3.27 -20.72
N THR A 381 -16.81 -2.35 -21.49
CA THR A 381 -18.24 -2.03 -21.40
C THR A 381 -19.08 -3.25 -21.76
N GLY A 382 -20.08 -3.55 -20.94
CA GLY A 382 -20.88 -4.77 -21.03
C GLY A 382 -20.41 -5.90 -20.10
N ASN A 383 -19.26 -5.73 -19.44
CA ASN A 383 -18.63 -6.72 -18.56
C ASN A 383 -18.62 -8.14 -19.16
N PRO A 384 -18.01 -8.33 -20.34
CA PRO A 384 -17.96 -9.64 -20.99
C PRO A 384 -17.26 -10.66 -20.10
N ALA A 385 -17.72 -11.91 -20.15
CA ALA A 385 -17.03 -13.00 -19.47
C ALA A 385 -15.59 -13.15 -20.01
N ARG A 386 -14.66 -13.64 -19.18
CA ARG A 386 -13.25 -13.82 -19.58
C ARG A 386 -13.04 -14.70 -20.82
N THR A 387 -13.98 -15.59 -21.14
CA THR A 387 -13.97 -16.47 -22.32
C THR A 387 -14.73 -15.88 -23.52
N ASP A 388 -15.30 -14.69 -23.39
CA ASP A 388 -16.03 -14.03 -24.47
C ASP A 388 -15.06 -13.64 -25.60
N PRO A 389 -15.41 -13.88 -26.88
CA PRO A 389 -14.53 -13.53 -28.01
C PRO A 389 -14.05 -12.08 -28.02
N GLU A 390 -14.86 -11.13 -27.53
CA GLU A 390 -14.47 -9.71 -27.43
C GLU A 390 -13.37 -9.51 -26.40
N ALA A 391 -13.52 -10.06 -25.18
CA ALA A 391 -12.50 -10.00 -24.14
C ALA A 391 -11.19 -10.70 -24.58
N ARG A 392 -11.30 -11.85 -25.25
CA ARG A 392 -10.14 -12.58 -25.80
C ARG A 392 -9.41 -11.78 -26.88
N SER A 393 -10.15 -11.16 -27.81
CA SER A 393 -9.57 -10.31 -28.85
C SER A 393 -8.91 -9.06 -28.25
N PHE A 394 -9.52 -8.49 -27.21
CA PHE A 394 -8.99 -7.32 -26.51
C PHE A 394 -7.65 -7.65 -25.82
N ALA A 395 -7.56 -8.77 -25.08
CA ALA A 395 -6.33 -9.20 -24.41
C ALA A 395 -5.16 -9.38 -25.38
N ARG A 396 -5.38 -10.07 -26.51
CA ARG A 396 -4.35 -10.23 -27.56
C ARG A 396 -3.92 -8.90 -28.18
N ALA A 397 -4.85 -7.96 -28.34
CA ALA A 397 -4.55 -6.65 -28.89
C ALA A 397 -3.67 -5.83 -27.95
N LEU A 398 -3.88 -5.90 -26.63
CA LEU A 398 -3.02 -5.24 -25.63
C LEU A 398 -1.56 -5.70 -25.76
N ASP A 399 -1.31 -7.01 -25.91
CA ASP A 399 0.05 -7.55 -26.07
C ASP A 399 0.75 -7.07 -27.33
N GLY A 400 -0.02 -6.81 -28.40
CA GLY A 400 0.49 -6.32 -29.66
C GLY A 400 0.82 -4.83 -29.70
N LEU A 401 0.59 -4.07 -28.62
CA LEU A 401 0.81 -2.63 -28.59
C LEU A 401 2.29 -2.27 -28.49
N THR A 402 2.67 -1.27 -29.28
CA THR A 402 3.98 -0.65 -29.21
C THR A 402 3.86 0.85 -29.06
N ALA A 403 4.93 1.50 -28.60
CA ALA A 403 4.98 2.96 -28.50
C ALA A 403 6.34 3.48 -28.96
N ALA A 404 6.33 4.61 -29.66
CA ALA A 404 7.57 5.36 -29.89
C ALA A 404 7.91 6.14 -28.62
N ASN A 405 9.05 5.82 -28.01
CA ASN A 405 9.54 6.46 -26.79
C ASN A 405 10.16 7.82 -27.13
N PRO A 406 9.58 8.94 -26.67
CA PRO A 406 10.10 10.27 -26.98
C PRO A 406 11.45 10.55 -26.29
N ILE A 407 11.78 9.86 -25.20
CA ILE A 407 13.01 10.07 -24.42
C ILE A 407 14.19 9.32 -25.06
N THR A 408 14.00 8.05 -25.39
CA THR A 408 15.07 7.17 -25.90
C THR A 408 15.13 7.14 -27.43
N GLY A 409 14.02 7.45 -28.11
CA GLY A 409 13.86 7.32 -29.56
C GLY A 409 13.61 5.88 -30.04
N ASN A 410 13.47 4.91 -29.12
CA ASN A 410 13.18 3.52 -29.44
C ASN A 410 11.68 3.28 -29.68
N THR A 411 11.35 2.07 -30.12
CA THR A 411 9.98 1.55 -30.11
C THR A 411 9.89 0.48 -29.05
N ASP A 412 9.11 0.75 -28.02
CA ASP A 412 8.97 -0.13 -26.87
C ASP A 412 7.75 -1.03 -27.03
N LYS A 413 7.79 -2.20 -26.41
CA LYS A 413 6.61 -3.03 -26.20
C LYS A 413 5.94 -2.56 -24.91
N ILE A 414 4.66 -2.21 -24.97
CA ILE A 414 3.97 -1.64 -23.81
C ILE A 414 3.57 -2.72 -22.82
N SER A 415 2.98 -3.83 -23.27
CA SER A 415 2.53 -4.90 -22.37
C SER A 415 3.67 -5.86 -22.00
N GLN A 416 3.98 -5.99 -20.71
CA GLN A 416 4.93 -6.99 -20.20
C GLN A 416 4.18 -8.25 -19.74
N PHE A 417 3.13 -8.09 -18.94
CA PHE A 417 2.25 -9.18 -18.52
C PHE A 417 0.78 -8.77 -18.54
N LEU A 418 -0.08 -9.78 -18.71
CA LEU A 418 -1.53 -9.64 -18.58
C LEU A 418 -2.03 -10.61 -17.53
N ALA A 419 -3.05 -10.20 -16.78
CA ALA A 419 -3.78 -11.04 -15.84
C ALA A 419 -5.30 -10.91 -16.09
N ASP A 420 -6.01 -12.04 -16.17
CA ASP A 420 -7.47 -12.08 -16.15
C ASP A 420 -7.98 -12.46 -14.74
N PRO A 421 -9.30 -12.62 -14.51
CA PRO A 421 -9.82 -12.95 -13.18
C PRO A 421 -9.32 -14.27 -12.57
N VAL A 422 -8.70 -15.17 -13.34
CA VAL A 422 -8.08 -16.38 -12.77
C VAL A 422 -6.74 -16.02 -12.15
N GLU A 423 -5.89 -15.28 -12.87
CA GLU A 423 -4.59 -14.85 -12.34
C GLU A 423 -4.72 -13.77 -11.26
N MET A 424 -5.62 -12.81 -11.43
CA MET A 424 -5.92 -11.82 -10.39
C MET A 424 -6.33 -12.47 -9.07
N LYS A 425 -7.03 -13.60 -9.12
CA LYS A 425 -7.36 -14.35 -7.90
C LYS A 425 -6.11 -14.93 -7.23
N ILE A 426 -5.13 -15.39 -8.02
CA ILE A 426 -3.87 -15.90 -7.50
C ILE A 426 -3.09 -14.78 -6.81
N LEU A 427 -3.10 -13.58 -7.40
CA LEU A 427 -2.39 -12.40 -6.94
C LEU A 427 -3.12 -11.60 -5.85
N HIS A 428 -4.22 -12.11 -5.29
CA HIS A 428 -5.00 -11.45 -4.23
C HIS A 428 -5.72 -10.15 -4.66
N MET A 429 -6.10 -10.04 -5.93
CA MET A 429 -6.68 -8.84 -6.54
C MET A 429 -8.20 -8.91 -6.76
N ILE A 430 -8.92 -9.83 -6.09
CA ILE A 430 -10.37 -10.00 -6.25
C ILE A 430 -11.08 -9.93 -4.90
N THR A 431 -11.90 -8.90 -4.72
CA THR A 431 -12.74 -8.71 -3.52
C THR A 431 -14.01 -9.55 -3.55
N ALA A 432 -14.74 -9.57 -2.42
CA ALA A 432 -16.05 -10.21 -2.31
C ALA A 432 -17.12 -9.65 -3.26
N ASP A 433 -17.03 -8.38 -3.65
CA ASP A 433 -17.94 -7.81 -4.66
C ASP A 433 -17.43 -8.10 -6.09
N PRO A 434 -18.12 -8.97 -6.87
CA PRO A 434 -17.74 -9.25 -8.25
C PRO A 434 -17.83 -8.02 -9.16
N ALA A 435 -18.60 -6.98 -8.80
CA ALA A 435 -18.68 -5.75 -9.59
C ALA A 435 -17.34 -4.98 -9.59
N ARG A 436 -16.50 -5.14 -8.57
CA ARG A 436 -15.19 -4.48 -8.47
C ARG A 436 -14.10 -5.18 -9.31
N THR A 437 -14.34 -6.42 -9.75
CA THR A 437 -13.35 -7.22 -10.49
C THR A 437 -13.18 -6.70 -11.91
N PRO A 438 -11.99 -6.23 -12.32
CA PRO A 438 -11.75 -5.81 -13.70
C PRO A 438 -11.77 -7.01 -14.66
N ASN A 439 -11.88 -6.76 -15.96
CA ASN A 439 -11.78 -7.82 -16.96
C ASN A 439 -10.33 -8.27 -17.17
N LEU A 440 -9.40 -7.32 -17.11
CA LEU A 440 -7.97 -7.54 -17.32
C LEU A 440 -7.17 -6.55 -16.45
N VAL A 441 -5.98 -6.94 -16.07
CA VAL A 441 -4.91 -6.05 -15.62
C VAL A 441 -3.77 -6.19 -16.61
N MET A 442 -3.17 -5.07 -17.00
CA MET A 442 -1.96 -5.06 -17.80
C MET A 442 -0.83 -4.50 -16.96
N PHE A 443 0.18 -5.30 -16.69
CA PHE A 443 1.45 -4.90 -16.13
C PHE A 443 2.33 -4.43 -17.29
N ALA A 444 2.58 -3.12 -17.37
CA ALA A 444 3.14 -2.48 -18.55
C ALA A 444 4.68 -2.42 -18.50
N ASP A 445 5.25 -1.68 -19.44
CA ASP A 445 6.61 -1.20 -19.35
C ASP A 445 6.62 -0.05 -18.33
N PRO A 446 7.51 -0.06 -17.33
CA PRO A 446 7.44 0.85 -16.19
C PRO A 446 7.74 2.31 -16.57
N ASP A 447 8.19 2.60 -17.80
CA ASP A 447 8.29 3.98 -18.31
C ASP A 447 6.92 4.63 -18.56
N TYR A 448 5.83 3.84 -18.65
CA TYR A 448 4.54 4.29 -19.17
C TYR A 448 3.45 4.38 -18.11
N PHE A 449 2.75 5.52 -18.08
CA PHE A 449 1.49 5.67 -17.36
C PHE A 449 0.31 5.67 -18.34
N LEU A 450 -0.66 4.77 -18.13
CA LEU A 450 -1.64 4.43 -19.15
C LEU A 450 -3.05 4.90 -18.80
N PHE A 451 -3.67 5.63 -19.72
CA PHE A 451 -5.04 6.13 -19.57
C PHE A 451 -5.91 5.80 -20.80
N ALA A 452 -7.24 5.95 -20.67
CA ALA A 452 -8.19 5.74 -21.76
C ALA A 452 -8.85 7.05 -22.22
N GLY A 453 -8.35 7.62 -23.32
CA GLY A 453 -8.83 8.85 -23.93
C GLY A 453 -9.63 8.63 -25.22
N ALA A 454 -9.38 9.46 -26.24
CA ALA A 454 -10.04 9.33 -27.55
C ALA A 454 -9.51 8.09 -28.31
N PRO A 455 -10.36 7.34 -29.04
CA PRO A 455 -9.95 6.14 -29.76
C PRO A 455 -9.29 6.47 -31.11
N ASN A 456 -8.25 7.31 -31.08
CA ASN A 456 -7.39 7.66 -32.20
C ASN A 456 -6.11 8.34 -31.69
N CYS A 457 -5.08 8.39 -32.54
CA CYS A 457 -3.85 9.13 -32.30
C CYS A 457 -3.77 10.39 -33.18
N ASN A 458 -4.87 11.13 -33.34
CA ASN A 458 -4.84 12.43 -34.03
C ASN A 458 -4.04 13.48 -33.23
N SER A 459 -4.07 13.36 -31.91
CA SER A 459 -3.03 13.91 -31.02
C SER A 459 -2.04 12.79 -30.71
N PRO A 460 -0.77 13.09 -30.38
CA PRO A 460 0.19 12.07 -30.00
C PRO A 460 -0.39 11.17 -28.92
N CYS A 461 -0.40 9.85 -29.17
CA CYS A 461 -0.88 8.88 -28.19
C CYS A 461 0.12 8.67 -27.06
N VAL A 462 1.37 9.10 -27.22
CA VAL A 462 2.43 9.03 -26.21
C VAL A 462 3.02 10.41 -26.06
N THR A 463 3.14 10.89 -24.81
CA THR A 463 3.74 12.18 -24.47
C THR A 463 4.50 12.06 -23.16
N GLU A 464 5.72 12.58 -23.11
CA GLU A 464 6.45 12.81 -21.87
C GLU A 464 5.69 13.81 -20.99
N GLN A 465 5.55 13.54 -19.69
CA GLN A 465 4.94 14.44 -18.71
C GLN A 465 5.94 14.84 -17.63
N PRO A 466 6.64 15.98 -17.79
CA PRO A 466 7.69 16.38 -16.84
C PRO A 466 7.22 16.73 -15.43
N GLY A 467 5.91 16.71 -15.17
CA GLY A 467 5.36 16.90 -13.83
C GLY A 467 5.50 15.67 -12.94
N PHE A 468 5.54 14.48 -13.53
CA PHE A 468 5.53 13.17 -12.85
C PHE A 468 6.67 12.35 -13.43
N ALA A 469 7.66 11.93 -12.64
CA ALA A 469 8.85 11.24 -13.16
C ALA A 469 9.13 9.90 -12.49
N TRP A 470 8.19 9.43 -11.67
CA TRP A 470 8.32 8.28 -10.81
C TRP A 470 7.05 7.45 -10.94
N ASN A 471 7.15 6.33 -11.64
CA ASN A 471 6.04 5.40 -11.83
C ASN A 471 6.10 4.30 -10.78
N HIS A 472 4.94 3.85 -10.35
CA HIS A 472 4.75 2.74 -9.42
C HIS A 472 3.37 2.11 -9.69
N GLY A 473 3.16 0.90 -9.17
CA GLY A 473 2.00 0.07 -9.50
C GLY A 473 2.36 -1.33 -10.02
N ASP A 474 3.48 -1.44 -10.73
CA ASP A 474 3.75 -2.61 -11.55
C ASP A 474 4.60 -3.71 -10.84
N VAL A 475 4.89 -4.83 -11.53
CA VAL A 475 5.51 -6.05 -10.99
C VAL A 475 7.05 -6.03 -10.95
N GLN A 476 7.66 -4.96 -11.45
CA GLN A 476 9.10 -4.82 -11.56
C GLN A 476 9.73 -4.68 -10.16
N ALA A 477 10.96 -5.17 -10.01
CA ALA A 477 11.57 -5.31 -8.70
C ALA A 477 11.99 -3.98 -8.07
N ASP A 478 12.24 -2.94 -8.86
CA ASP A 478 12.47 -1.57 -8.38
C ASP A 478 11.23 -0.96 -7.73
N ILE A 479 10.03 -1.31 -8.20
CA ILE A 479 8.74 -0.92 -7.61
C ILE A 479 8.39 -1.83 -6.42
N THR A 480 8.45 -3.15 -6.61
CA THR A 480 7.92 -4.12 -5.64
C THR A 480 8.89 -4.55 -4.54
N THR A 481 10.17 -4.20 -4.63
CA THR A 481 11.18 -4.55 -3.60
C THR A 481 11.59 -3.32 -2.80
N THR A 482 11.15 -3.28 -1.54
CA THR A 482 11.36 -2.19 -0.59
C THR A 482 12.29 -2.63 0.55
N TRP A 483 12.25 -1.91 1.67
CA TRP A 483 13.00 -2.22 2.89
C TRP A 483 12.10 -2.06 4.12
N LEU A 484 12.38 -2.85 5.17
CA LEU A 484 11.69 -2.78 6.46
C LEU A 484 12.71 -2.64 7.59
N GLY A 485 12.69 -1.50 8.26
CA GLY A 485 13.48 -1.21 9.45
C GLY A 485 12.71 -1.53 10.73
N LEU A 486 13.27 -2.38 11.59
CA LEU A 486 12.72 -2.74 12.89
C LEU A 486 13.74 -2.38 13.98
N VAL A 487 13.33 -1.59 14.97
CA VAL A 487 14.17 -1.22 16.12
C VAL A 487 13.31 -1.30 17.38
N GLY A 488 13.80 -1.91 18.45
CA GLY A 488 13.08 -1.91 19.72
C GLY A 488 13.24 -3.17 20.57
N PRO A 489 12.53 -3.24 21.72
CA PRO A 489 12.57 -4.40 22.60
C PRO A 489 12.20 -5.69 21.86
N GLY A 490 13.11 -6.66 21.91
CA GLY A 490 12.90 -7.98 21.33
C GLY A 490 13.37 -8.13 19.89
N ILE A 491 13.77 -7.04 19.21
CA ILE A 491 14.41 -7.05 17.89
C ILE A 491 15.92 -7.31 18.03
N ARG A 492 16.52 -8.00 17.06
CA ARG A 492 17.97 -8.22 16.97
C ARG A 492 18.65 -6.92 16.50
N ASP A 493 19.85 -6.70 17.02
CA ASP A 493 20.76 -5.63 16.57
C ASP A 493 21.80 -6.23 15.62
N ASP A 494 21.30 -6.69 14.46
CA ASP A 494 22.10 -7.41 13.45
C ASP A 494 22.47 -6.49 12.26
N GLY A 495 21.99 -5.23 12.24
CA GLY A 495 22.16 -4.31 11.13
C GLY A 495 21.38 -4.75 9.89
N ILE A 496 22.05 -4.82 8.73
CA ILE A 496 21.40 -5.15 7.45
C ILE A 496 21.23 -6.67 7.29
N ASP A 497 20.00 -7.13 7.02
CA ASP A 497 19.68 -8.48 6.56
C ASP A 497 19.06 -8.43 5.15
N SER A 498 19.88 -8.81 4.15
CA SER A 498 19.46 -8.89 2.74
C SER A 498 19.03 -10.30 2.31
N GLN A 499 18.90 -11.25 3.24
CA GLN A 499 18.59 -12.66 2.94
C GLN A 499 17.15 -13.01 3.27
N THR A 500 16.63 -12.54 4.41
CA THR A 500 15.26 -12.83 4.82
C THR A 500 14.26 -12.23 3.84
N TRP A 501 13.54 -13.10 3.12
CA TRP A 501 12.42 -12.69 2.28
C TRP A 501 11.20 -12.39 3.15
N SER A 502 10.61 -11.21 2.98
CA SER A 502 9.40 -10.77 3.66
C SER A 502 8.55 -9.90 2.74
N ASP A 503 7.30 -9.68 3.11
CA ASP A 503 6.44 -8.65 2.50
C ASP A 503 5.61 -7.93 3.57
N HIS A 504 4.89 -6.90 3.15
CA HIS A 504 4.08 -6.04 4.03
C HIS A 504 3.15 -6.78 4.98
N THR A 505 2.59 -7.92 4.57
CA THR A 505 1.68 -8.67 5.45
C THR A 505 2.36 -9.17 6.71
N ASP A 506 3.69 -9.36 6.70
CA ASP A 506 4.48 -9.85 7.83
C ASP A 506 4.67 -8.80 8.94
N ILE A 507 4.39 -7.51 8.66
CA ILE A 507 4.56 -6.39 9.62
C ILE A 507 3.60 -6.54 10.79
N ARG A 508 2.29 -6.65 10.52
CA ARG A 508 1.24 -6.74 11.55
C ARG A 508 1.42 -7.88 12.55
N PRO A 509 1.56 -9.17 12.15
CA PRO A 509 1.73 -10.26 13.10
C PRO A 509 3.03 -10.12 13.91
N THR A 510 4.09 -9.53 13.32
CA THR A 510 5.33 -9.23 14.04
C THR A 510 5.10 -8.19 15.15
N ILE A 511 4.36 -7.10 14.88
CA ILE A 511 3.96 -6.11 15.88
C ILE A 511 3.12 -6.77 16.99
N MET A 512 2.12 -7.57 16.61
CA MET A 512 1.24 -8.24 17.57
C MET A 512 2.05 -9.13 18.52
N LEU A 513 2.98 -9.93 17.99
CA LEU A 513 3.80 -10.79 18.83
C LEU A 513 4.70 -10.00 19.78
N LEU A 514 5.37 -8.95 19.30
CA LEU A 514 6.29 -8.13 20.10
C LEU A 514 5.57 -7.37 21.22
N THR A 515 4.32 -6.95 20.97
CA THR A 515 3.48 -6.26 21.96
C THR A 515 2.74 -7.22 22.88
N GLY A 516 2.83 -8.54 22.65
CA GLY A 516 2.12 -9.56 23.42
C GLY A 516 0.60 -9.56 23.18
N LEU A 517 0.18 -8.99 22.05
CA LEU A 517 -1.20 -8.91 21.60
C LEU A 517 -1.45 -9.92 20.47
N LYS A 518 -2.70 -9.96 20.03
CA LYS A 518 -3.14 -10.72 18.85
C LYS A 518 -4.38 -10.07 18.26
N ASP A 519 -4.56 -10.24 16.97
CA ASP A 519 -5.82 -9.94 16.31
C ASP A 519 -6.82 -11.11 16.45
N ASP A 520 -8.09 -10.82 16.20
CA ASP A 520 -9.19 -11.81 16.24
C ASP A 520 -9.44 -12.48 14.87
N TYR A 521 -8.57 -12.21 13.90
CA TYR A 521 -8.56 -12.81 12.58
C TYR A 521 -7.19 -13.41 12.26
N SER A 522 -7.15 -14.29 11.26
CA SER A 522 -5.91 -14.90 10.76
C SER A 522 -5.26 -13.99 9.72
N HIS A 523 -3.94 -13.85 9.75
CA HIS A 523 -3.17 -13.02 8.81
C HIS A 523 -2.85 -13.78 7.51
N ASP A 524 -2.40 -13.07 6.47
CA ASP A 524 -1.68 -13.66 5.32
C ASP A 524 -0.15 -13.52 5.46
N GLY A 525 0.28 -12.77 6.47
CA GLY A 525 1.66 -12.66 6.89
C GLY A 525 2.02 -13.60 8.01
N ARG A 526 3.32 -13.64 8.31
CA ARG A 526 3.90 -14.44 9.40
C ARG A 526 4.80 -13.58 10.27
N VAL A 527 5.12 -14.05 11.47
CA VAL A 527 6.10 -13.36 12.32
C VAL A 527 7.51 -13.43 11.71
N LEU A 528 8.20 -12.29 11.68
CA LEU A 528 9.60 -12.14 11.27
C LEU A 528 10.58 -12.63 12.35
N SER A 529 10.57 -13.93 12.64
CA SER A 529 11.43 -14.55 13.67
C SER A 529 12.94 -14.42 13.43
N GLU A 530 13.31 -14.08 12.19
CA GLU A 530 14.66 -13.78 11.72
C GLU A 530 15.15 -12.42 12.22
N ALA A 531 14.26 -11.45 12.43
CA ALA A 531 14.58 -10.16 13.03
C ALA A 531 14.47 -10.14 14.57
N MET A 532 13.96 -11.21 15.20
CA MET A 532 13.67 -11.21 16.64
C MET A 532 14.71 -11.95 17.48
N THR A 533 15.05 -11.42 18.65
CA THR A 533 15.85 -12.10 19.67
C THR A 533 15.19 -13.39 20.13
N GLY A 534 16.01 -14.36 20.57
CA GLY A 534 15.46 -15.62 21.11
C GLY A 534 14.55 -15.40 22.32
N ALA A 535 14.83 -14.40 23.16
CA ALA A 535 14.05 -14.12 24.37
C ALA A 535 12.61 -13.68 24.06
N ALA A 536 12.43 -12.88 22.99
CA ALA A 536 11.13 -12.38 22.54
C ALA A 536 10.27 -13.46 21.85
N LEU A 537 10.88 -14.52 21.33
CA LEU A 537 10.14 -15.59 20.67
C LEU A 537 9.42 -16.52 21.66
N PRO A 538 8.17 -16.93 21.37
CA PRO A 538 7.47 -18.00 22.07
C PRO A 538 8.30 -19.28 22.19
N ALA A 539 8.10 -20.03 23.28
CA ALA A 539 8.82 -21.29 23.51
C ALA A 539 8.58 -22.32 22.38
N THR A 540 7.38 -22.31 21.80
CA THR A 540 6.95 -23.10 20.64
C THR A 540 7.80 -22.84 19.40
N ILE A 541 8.15 -21.57 19.13
CA ILE A 541 9.03 -21.18 18.03
C ILE A 541 10.49 -21.46 18.40
N ARG A 542 10.95 -21.04 19.59
CA ARG A 542 12.35 -21.24 20.03
C ARG A 542 12.80 -22.71 19.92
N GLY A 543 11.96 -23.64 20.37
CA GLY A 543 12.25 -25.08 20.32
C GLY A 543 12.27 -25.67 18.90
N ASN A 544 11.69 -24.97 17.92
CA ASN A 544 11.48 -25.44 16.54
C ASN A 544 11.95 -24.41 15.48
N ALA A 545 12.88 -23.53 15.82
CA ALA A 545 13.19 -22.34 15.03
C ALA A 545 13.55 -22.67 13.57
N ASN A 546 14.31 -23.74 13.31
CA ASN A 546 14.68 -24.13 11.95
C ASN A 546 13.46 -24.55 11.11
N ILE A 547 12.58 -25.40 11.64
CA ILE A 547 11.42 -25.88 10.88
C ILE A 547 10.36 -24.77 10.73
N PHE A 548 10.20 -23.91 11.73
CA PHE A 548 9.35 -22.72 11.64
C PHE A 548 9.78 -21.82 10.48
N ARG A 549 11.05 -21.40 10.45
CA ARG A 549 11.56 -20.49 9.40
C ARG A 549 11.48 -21.10 8.01
N ARG A 550 11.75 -22.40 7.88
CA ARG A 550 11.59 -23.10 6.59
C ARG A 550 10.13 -23.16 6.14
N LEU A 551 9.19 -23.39 7.07
CA LEU A 551 7.76 -23.38 6.77
C LEU A 551 7.30 -21.97 6.36
N ALA A 552 7.69 -20.94 7.12
CA ALA A 552 7.40 -19.54 6.82
C ALA A 552 7.95 -19.12 5.46
N ALA A 553 9.23 -19.41 5.17
CA ALA A 553 9.83 -19.12 3.87
C ALA A 553 9.09 -19.82 2.72
N SER A 554 8.77 -21.12 2.85
CA SER A 554 7.99 -21.84 1.83
C SER A 554 6.57 -21.29 1.67
N TYR A 555 5.92 -20.90 2.77
CA TYR A 555 4.59 -20.29 2.75
C TYR A 555 4.60 -18.99 1.96
N LYS A 556 5.54 -18.08 2.24
CA LYS A 556 5.64 -16.81 1.54
C LYS A 556 5.89 -16.98 0.03
N GLN A 557 6.73 -17.93 -0.36
CA GLN A 557 6.98 -18.20 -1.78
C GLN A 557 5.77 -18.74 -2.56
N ILE A 558 4.78 -19.32 -1.86
CA ILE A 558 3.54 -19.78 -2.52
C ILE A 558 2.35 -18.84 -2.32
N ASN A 559 2.36 -17.98 -1.29
CA ASN A 559 1.23 -17.14 -0.96
C ASN A 559 1.37 -15.69 -1.41
N ALA A 560 2.58 -15.12 -1.39
CA ALA A 560 2.75 -13.72 -1.76
C ALA A 560 2.56 -13.47 -3.25
N ALA A 561 2.01 -12.30 -3.59
CA ALA A 561 1.76 -11.88 -4.97
C ALA A 561 3.04 -11.90 -5.82
N VAL A 562 4.15 -11.39 -5.27
CA VAL A 562 5.49 -11.44 -5.90
C VAL A 562 6.36 -12.62 -5.43
N GLY A 563 5.75 -13.62 -4.80
CA GLY A 563 6.41 -14.90 -4.51
C GLY A 563 6.65 -15.72 -5.79
N GLN A 564 7.46 -16.78 -5.69
CA GLN A 564 7.71 -17.68 -6.84
C GLN A 564 6.43 -18.23 -7.49
N PHE A 565 5.38 -18.49 -6.71
CA PHE A 565 4.11 -18.95 -7.26
C PHE A 565 3.42 -17.86 -8.08
N GLY A 566 3.20 -16.67 -7.51
CA GLY A 566 2.51 -15.57 -8.20
C GLY A 566 3.24 -15.10 -9.46
N LEU A 567 4.55 -14.86 -9.40
CA LEU A 567 5.32 -14.48 -10.60
C LEU A 567 5.35 -15.60 -11.66
N GLY A 568 5.41 -16.85 -11.22
CA GLY A 568 5.41 -18.01 -12.10
C GLY A 568 4.06 -18.22 -12.79
N THR A 569 2.94 -18.00 -12.08
CA THR A 569 1.60 -18.08 -12.65
C THR A 569 1.30 -16.91 -13.56
N LEU A 570 1.76 -15.70 -13.22
CA LEU A 570 1.60 -14.51 -14.07
C LEU A 570 2.25 -14.70 -15.44
N ALA A 571 3.45 -15.28 -15.50
CA ALA A 571 4.09 -15.61 -16.77
C ALA A 571 3.30 -16.64 -17.60
N ILE A 572 2.64 -17.60 -16.95
CA ILE A 572 1.78 -18.60 -17.60
C ILE A 572 0.47 -17.96 -18.06
N SER A 573 -0.17 -17.14 -17.24
CA SER A 573 -1.41 -16.44 -17.59
C SER A 573 -1.18 -15.48 -18.75
N ASN A 574 -0.07 -14.73 -18.74
CA ASN A 574 0.33 -13.93 -19.90
C ASN A 574 0.41 -14.79 -21.17
N SER A 575 1.10 -15.93 -21.12
CA SER A 575 1.20 -16.87 -22.25
C SER A 575 -0.18 -17.40 -22.70
N ALA A 576 -1.10 -17.62 -21.76
CA ALA A 576 -2.47 -18.04 -22.05
C ALA A 576 -3.26 -16.92 -22.74
N LEU A 577 -3.18 -15.69 -22.21
CA LEU A 577 -3.94 -14.54 -22.66
C LEU A 577 -3.55 -14.10 -24.08
N ILE A 578 -2.27 -14.17 -24.42
CA ILE A 578 -1.77 -13.79 -25.75
C ILE A 578 -1.93 -14.90 -26.80
N SER A 579 -2.29 -16.13 -26.37
CA SER A 579 -2.49 -17.24 -27.30
C SER A 579 -3.68 -17.01 -28.24
N ASN A 580 -3.54 -17.52 -29.47
CA ASN A 580 -4.54 -17.38 -30.54
C ASN A 580 -4.83 -18.73 -31.23
N ASP A 581 -4.72 -19.82 -30.48
CA ASP A 581 -4.99 -21.15 -31.02
C ASP A 581 -6.47 -21.33 -31.36
N PRO A 582 -6.82 -22.15 -32.36
CA PRO A 582 -8.21 -22.32 -32.79
C PRO A 582 -9.15 -22.67 -31.64
N GLY A 583 -10.17 -21.84 -31.44
CA GLY A 583 -11.14 -22.01 -30.37
C GLY A 583 -10.60 -21.70 -28.97
N ASP A 584 -9.54 -20.88 -28.84
CA ASP A 584 -8.91 -20.49 -27.57
C ASP A 584 -8.43 -21.70 -26.73
N ALA A 585 -8.11 -22.82 -27.39
CA ALA A 585 -7.79 -24.09 -26.71
C ALA A 585 -6.62 -23.98 -25.71
N THR A 586 -5.56 -23.22 -26.06
CA THR A 586 -4.42 -23.01 -25.16
C THR A 586 -4.79 -22.12 -23.97
N TYR A 587 -5.57 -21.06 -24.19
CA TYR A 587 -6.08 -20.22 -23.10
C TYR A 587 -6.93 -21.04 -22.13
N ASP A 588 -7.92 -21.78 -22.63
CA ASP A 588 -8.80 -22.59 -21.80
C ASP A 588 -8.02 -23.64 -21.00
N GLN A 589 -7.04 -24.29 -21.64
CA GLN A 589 -6.19 -25.28 -20.99
C GLN A 589 -5.34 -24.68 -19.88
N LEU A 590 -4.62 -23.58 -20.16
CA LEU A 590 -3.70 -22.97 -19.21
C LEU A 590 -4.45 -22.32 -18.05
N GLU A 591 -5.51 -21.56 -18.30
CA GLU A 591 -6.29 -20.93 -17.23
C GLU A 591 -7.03 -21.95 -16.37
N SER A 592 -7.52 -23.05 -16.96
CA SER A 592 -8.05 -24.15 -16.16
C SER A 592 -6.97 -24.81 -15.30
N LYS A 593 -5.73 -24.91 -15.79
CA LYS A 593 -4.59 -25.43 -15.00
C LYS A 593 -4.25 -24.47 -13.86
N LEU A 594 -4.24 -23.15 -14.11
CA LEU A 594 -3.98 -22.12 -13.10
C LEU A 594 -5.05 -22.12 -12.01
N ALA A 595 -6.33 -22.17 -12.35
CA ALA A 595 -7.42 -22.28 -11.36
C ALA A 595 -7.28 -23.53 -10.45
N ASN A 596 -6.85 -24.66 -11.03
CA ASN A 596 -6.58 -25.88 -10.28
C ASN A 596 -5.32 -25.79 -9.40
N LEU A 597 -4.29 -25.09 -9.86
CA LEU A 597 -3.07 -24.82 -9.09
C LEU A 597 -3.38 -23.86 -7.93
N ASN A 598 -4.17 -22.81 -8.15
CA ASN A 598 -4.62 -21.90 -7.11
C ASN A 598 -5.37 -22.64 -6.00
N SER A 599 -6.32 -23.50 -6.35
CA SER A 599 -7.06 -24.30 -5.36
C SER A 599 -6.13 -25.19 -4.50
N GLN A 600 -5.04 -25.68 -5.07
CA GLN A 600 -4.02 -26.44 -4.34
C GLN A 600 -3.14 -25.55 -3.48
N ARG A 601 -2.73 -24.38 -4.01
CA ARG A 601 -2.04 -23.33 -3.26
C ARG A 601 -2.83 -22.97 -2.02
N ASP A 602 -4.10 -22.61 -2.16
CA ASP A 602 -4.97 -22.16 -1.06
C ASP A 602 -5.09 -23.23 0.03
N SER A 603 -5.22 -24.50 -0.36
CA SER A 603 -5.29 -25.63 0.58
C SER A 603 -3.97 -25.86 1.34
N ILE A 604 -2.82 -25.69 0.69
CA ILE A 604 -1.50 -25.84 1.33
C ILE A 604 -1.23 -24.62 2.23
N ALA A 605 -1.42 -23.42 1.68
CA ALA A 605 -1.17 -22.14 2.34
C ALA A 605 -2.01 -22.00 3.61
N SER A 606 -3.30 -22.33 3.57
CA SER A 606 -4.18 -22.32 4.75
C SER A 606 -3.71 -23.23 5.89
N GLN A 607 -3.18 -24.43 5.56
CA GLN A 607 -2.60 -25.31 6.58
C GLN A 607 -1.26 -24.78 7.12
N MET A 608 -0.43 -24.17 6.26
CA MET A 608 0.84 -23.59 6.68
C MET A 608 0.63 -22.41 7.64
N ILE A 609 -0.21 -21.44 7.26
CA ILE A 609 -0.47 -20.27 8.10
C ILE A 609 -1.12 -20.65 9.42
N GLN A 610 -2.04 -21.63 9.43
CA GLN A 610 -2.61 -22.14 10.67
C GLN A 610 -1.54 -22.67 11.62
N ILE A 611 -0.55 -23.41 11.13
CA ILE A 611 0.56 -23.94 11.96
C ILE A 611 1.47 -22.81 12.46
N LEU A 612 1.74 -21.81 11.61
CA LEU A 612 2.55 -20.64 11.97
C LEU A 612 1.87 -19.86 13.10
N GLU A 613 0.63 -19.43 12.91
CA GLU A 613 -0.12 -18.67 13.91
C GLU A 613 -0.39 -19.47 15.19
N ASP A 614 -0.60 -20.78 15.07
CA ASP A 614 -0.75 -21.65 16.24
C ASP A 614 0.52 -21.67 17.12
N ALA A 615 1.70 -21.59 16.48
CA ALA A 615 2.97 -21.50 17.17
C ALA A 615 3.27 -20.09 17.70
N GLU A 616 2.86 -19.05 16.97
CA GLU A 616 3.06 -17.64 17.31
C GLU A 616 2.16 -17.21 18.48
N PHE A 617 0.85 -17.45 18.38
CA PHE A 617 -0.16 -16.84 19.25
C PHE A 617 -0.92 -17.83 20.14
N ASN A 618 -0.99 -19.12 19.76
CA ASN A 618 -1.85 -20.10 20.46
C ASN A 618 -1.07 -21.11 21.31
N GLY A 619 0.25 -20.98 21.43
CA GLY A 619 1.08 -21.82 22.29
C GLY A 619 1.12 -23.30 21.88
N LYS A 620 0.79 -23.63 20.62
CA LYS A 620 0.87 -25.00 20.12
C LYS A 620 2.22 -25.23 19.43
N ALA A 621 2.89 -26.33 19.77
CA ALA A 621 4.16 -26.67 19.15
C ALA A 621 3.97 -27.17 17.71
N ILE A 622 4.93 -26.85 16.85
CA ILE A 622 4.98 -27.32 15.46
C ILE A 622 5.28 -28.81 15.45
N ASP A 623 4.45 -29.60 14.76
CA ASP A 623 4.80 -30.99 14.41
C ASP A 623 5.78 -31.00 13.21
N PRO A 624 7.05 -31.40 13.39
CA PRO A 624 8.05 -31.31 12.33
C PRO A 624 7.73 -32.18 11.11
N ALA A 625 7.01 -33.29 11.29
CA ALA A 625 6.64 -34.19 10.20
C ALA A 625 5.58 -33.54 9.30
N THR A 626 4.52 -32.99 9.89
CA THR A 626 3.47 -32.25 9.17
C THR A 626 4.06 -31.03 8.47
N ALA A 627 4.85 -30.21 9.16
CA ALA A 627 5.48 -29.03 8.56
C ALA A 627 6.41 -29.41 7.38
N SER A 628 7.23 -30.47 7.53
CA SER A 628 8.09 -30.94 6.44
C SER A 628 7.29 -31.46 5.24
N SER A 629 6.14 -32.10 5.47
CA SER A 629 5.24 -32.55 4.41
C SER A 629 4.66 -31.37 3.64
N LEU A 630 4.20 -30.31 4.34
CA LEU A 630 3.68 -29.11 3.69
C LEU A 630 4.76 -28.39 2.88
N ILE A 631 5.99 -28.26 3.42
CA ILE A 631 7.13 -27.70 2.68
C ILE A 631 7.39 -28.48 1.39
N GLN A 632 7.32 -29.81 1.43
CA GLN A 632 7.47 -30.64 0.23
C GLN A 632 6.34 -30.42 -0.78
N GLN A 633 5.09 -30.31 -0.32
CA GLN A 633 3.94 -30.01 -1.18
C GLN A 633 4.05 -28.65 -1.84
N ALA A 634 4.47 -27.61 -1.11
CA ALA A 634 4.74 -26.29 -1.67
C ALA A 634 5.84 -26.34 -2.75
N ASN A 635 6.96 -27.03 -2.48
CA ASN A 635 8.02 -27.19 -3.47
C ASN A 635 7.55 -27.95 -4.72
N GLN A 636 6.71 -28.98 -4.55
CA GLN A 636 6.11 -29.72 -5.68
C GLN A 636 5.15 -28.85 -6.48
N LEU A 637 4.41 -27.95 -5.82
CA LEU A 637 3.54 -26.99 -6.48
C LEU A 637 4.36 -26.04 -7.36
N LEU A 638 5.44 -25.46 -6.82
CA LEU A 638 6.34 -24.56 -7.54
C LEU A 638 7.03 -25.27 -8.73
N GLN A 639 7.42 -26.54 -8.57
CA GLN A 639 8.00 -27.33 -9.67
C GLN A 639 7.05 -27.55 -10.85
N ARG A 640 5.73 -27.41 -10.67
CA ARG A 640 4.74 -27.58 -11.77
C ARG A 640 4.55 -26.32 -12.64
N LEU A 641 5.18 -25.22 -12.24
CA LEU A 641 5.25 -23.96 -12.99
C LEU A 641 6.41 -23.96 -13.99
N GLN A 642 7.44 -24.78 -13.74
CA GLN A 642 8.54 -25.07 -14.67
C GLN A 642 8.09 -26.07 -15.74
#